data_AF-A0A352Q1I8-F1
#
_entry.id   AF-A0A352Q1I8-F1
#
_cell.length_a   1.000
_cell.length_b   1.000
_cell.length_c   1.000
_cell.angle_alpha   90.00
_cell.angle_beta   90.00
_cell.angle_gamma   90.00
#
_symmetry.space_group_name_H-M   'P 1'
#
loop_
_entity.id
_entity.type
_entity.pdbx_description
1 polymer ?
#
loop_
_entity_poly.entity_id
_entity_poly.type
_entity_poly.pdbx_seq_one_letter_code
_entity_poly.pdbx_strand_id
1 'polypeptide(L)'
;MSAFFSQKKKKYLVGACILALTLPGFAGPVTNADWGDSRLLASLYANKQWHADNQNNVRNRVFRAGSVPRLADLPRGRARDRLEQLQTRARERALAWLGEFTFHERDLSYMDFDRDGGVLYVDDFDVDPIDSPSKADADTGIQATAANVFALHSKPGARNVLFLDFDGHTISGTAWNSGGASSYRAAPFSLDGDDYSFSDTERAKIQEMWHRVAEDFAPFDIDVTTEEPSSFNSTTGHVLITRDRDLNDTAMPHDTAGGVAYVGVWGRSNYSYYSPALVYYDNLGKSANYIAEAASHEAGHNLNLSHDGDASNAYYTGHGSGDVSWAPIMGVGYYKNVTQWSKGEYSGATQKQNDINVIAGKLGYRDDDHGDDANNATPLVLTDGNRIDSTNPEIDPDNTVPHNKGIIEQQGDVDTFSFATGAGTVEINALPAWDAFQLDGRRGANLDIQMTLYSDSKVIAVSDGQDVTEASIQTTLAAGTYFVDITGTGSDSSPYSDYGSLGQYFIVGTVADDGGDTTPPNPDPMAWSQAPQAAGRDMIEMKSVSATDASGGVEYRFTCTAGGPGCNTSPWQAETFYVAEGLNPDTSYAFHVTARDALGNVTQPSPVVNATTLANAAPSAKDDTATGGRNTNITVAVLANDSDPERDHISVSHAASPANGSVNTNGTTITYTPNRDWSGTDEFAYEITDSFGASASAVVKVTVDAGNASPLARDDRATGEINTPLVVKVLANDEDPDGDRLQVTGVATPAHGSTSTDGVNVTYTPAPDWSGSDSFSYTVADPAGLTSTATVFVDIAAGNQPPVAVNDTAQTHADNPVKVSVLGNDSDPDGDVLSIIEISAGTNGVTSTDGKTASYTPNRGWSGTDTFSYTIADPDGLTSTARVTVEVTAGDRDNTAPVAKTDYARVNTGESALINVLANDYDADGDTLSLVSVSSANRGQVSINGDRISYAAGSLRGRDTLHYTITDGQATATGKLVIRISRARR
;
A
#
# COMPACT_ATOMS: atom_id res chain seq x y z
N MET A 1 3.61 19.21 47.03
CA MET A 1 3.23 17.79 47.03
C MET A 1 1.73 17.65 46.76
N SER A 2 1.18 17.72 45.55
CA SER A 2 1.59 18.26 44.24
C SER A 2 0.46 17.85 43.25
N ALA A 3 -0.80 18.26 43.42
CA ALA A 3 -1.37 19.63 43.42
C ALA A 3 -1.47 20.23 41.99
N PHE A 4 -2.61 20.77 41.52
CA PHE A 4 -3.97 20.82 42.12
C PHE A 4 -5.03 21.21 41.04
N PHE A 5 -6.20 20.53 41.00
CA PHE A 5 -7.49 20.93 40.37
C PHE A 5 -7.51 21.33 38.86
N SER A 6 -8.45 20.90 38.00
CA SER A 6 -9.91 20.69 38.05
C SER A 6 -10.77 21.95 37.86
N GLN A 7 -11.58 21.97 36.78
CA GLN A 7 -12.95 22.49 36.84
C GLN A 7 -13.88 21.89 35.76
N LYS A 8 -14.92 21.17 36.19
CA LYS A 8 -16.19 21.01 35.46
C LYS A 8 -17.25 21.86 36.16
N LYS A 9 -18.05 22.64 35.42
CA LYS A 9 -19.53 22.84 35.62
C LYS A 9 -20.12 23.88 34.64
N LYS A 10 -20.96 23.41 33.71
CA LYS A 10 -22.11 24.15 33.15
C LYS A 10 -23.41 23.45 33.60
N LYS A 11 -24.41 24.24 34.01
CA LYS A 11 -25.83 23.94 34.40
C LYS A 11 -26.30 25.24 35.13
N TYR A 12 -27.52 25.79 35.04
CA TYR A 12 -28.86 25.44 34.53
C TYR A 12 -29.63 26.80 34.36
N LEU A 13 -30.79 26.99 33.72
CA LEU A 13 -31.71 26.26 32.80
C LEU A 13 -32.76 27.30 32.29
N VAL A 14 -33.51 27.02 31.20
CA VAL A 14 -34.67 27.80 30.66
C VAL A 14 -34.30 29.13 29.95
N GLY A 15 -34.95 29.57 28.86
CA GLY A 15 -35.87 28.86 27.96
C GLY A 15 -37.01 29.71 27.35
N ALA A 16 -37.14 29.66 26.01
CA ALA A 16 -38.34 29.89 25.19
C ALA A 16 -39.00 31.29 25.03
N CYS A 17 -39.15 31.67 23.75
CA CYS A 17 -40.43 31.99 23.05
C CYS A 17 -40.77 33.44 22.56
N ILE A 18 -41.27 33.44 21.30
CA ILE A 18 -42.28 34.34 20.68
C ILE A 18 -41.84 35.75 20.19
N LEU A 19 -41.38 35.77 18.92
CA LEU A 19 -42.08 36.33 17.74
C LEU A 19 -43.02 37.54 17.91
N ALA A 20 -42.73 38.67 17.23
CA ALA A 20 -43.65 39.43 16.35
C ALA A 20 -42.99 40.67 15.72
N LEU A 21 -43.40 41.06 14.51
CA LEU A 21 -43.02 42.34 13.87
C LEU A 21 -43.94 43.49 14.33
N THR A 22 -43.42 44.73 14.40
CA THR A 22 -43.99 45.90 13.69
C THR A 22 -43.11 47.16 13.79
N LEU A 23 -43.01 47.88 12.67
CA LEU A 23 -42.62 49.30 12.55
C LEU A 23 -43.90 50.13 12.25
N PRO A 24 -43.89 51.49 12.09
CA PRO A 24 -42.82 52.51 12.28
C PRO A 24 -43.25 53.69 13.18
N GLY A 25 -42.45 54.78 13.31
CA GLY A 25 -43.01 56.10 13.69
C GLY A 25 -42.11 57.25 14.17
N PHE A 26 -41.72 58.15 13.25
CA PHE A 26 -41.60 59.62 13.38
C PHE A 26 -40.60 60.38 14.33
N ALA A 27 -39.94 61.37 13.69
CA ALA A 27 -39.58 62.73 14.13
C ALA A 27 -38.34 63.03 15.03
N GLY A 28 -37.57 64.04 14.61
CA GLY A 28 -36.61 64.83 15.43
C GLY A 28 -37.21 66.21 15.79
N PRO A 29 -36.51 67.37 15.69
CA PRO A 29 -35.12 67.58 15.22
C PRO A 29 -34.32 68.76 15.88
N VAL A 30 -33.09 69.03 15.38
CA VAL A 30 -32.21 70.26 15.45
C VAL A 30 -32.08 71.12 16.73
N THR A 31 -30.84 71.38 17.20
CA THR A 31 -30.19 72.74 17.30
C THR A 31 -28.78 72.68 17.95
N ASN A 32 -28.03 73.80 17.91
CA ASN A 32 -26.56 73.86 17.99
C ASN A 32 -26.09 75.07 18.85
N ALA A 33 -24.80 75.10 19.25
CA ALA A 33 -24.08 76.26 19.85
C ALA A 33 -24.53 76.72 21.28
N ASP A 34 -23.73 77.36 22.17
CA ASP A 34 -22.31 77.77 22.13
C ASP A 34 -21.73 78.13 23.55
N TRP A 35 -20.40 77.97 23.75
CA TRP A 35 -19.45 78.64 24.70
C TRP A 35 -19.63 78.48 26.25
N GLY A 36 -18.57 78.48 27.08
CA GLY A 36 -17.11 78.47 26.82
C GLY A 36 -16.23 78.70 28.08
N ASP A 37 -14.92 78.36 27.99
CA ASP A 37 -13.75 78.65 28.89
C ASP A 37 -13.93 78.40 30.43
N SER A 38 -13.05 77.73 31.20
CA SER A 38 -11.58 77.85 31.15
C SER A 38 -10.78 76.71 31.83
N ARG A 39 -9.72 76.22 31.13
CA ARG A 39 -8.30 76.04 31.60
C ARG A 39 -8.01 75.15 32.84
N LEU A 40 -6.98 74.27 32.88
CA LEU A 40 -5.77 74.04 32.05
C LEU A 40 -5.21 72.60 32.27
N LEU A 41 -4.58 72.01 31.23
CA LEU A 41 -3.61 70.87 31.20
C LEU A 41 -4.05 69.51 31.83
N ALA A 42 -4.18 68.38 31.11
CA ALA A 42 -3.24 67.64 30.21
C ALA A 42 -2.15 66.82 30.96
N SER A 43 -1.87 65.56 30.61
CA SER A 43 -2.51 64.60 29.68
C SER A 43 -2.01 63.16 29.94
N LEU A 44 -2.88 62.13 29.87
CA LEU A 44 -2.51 60.69 29.73
C LEU A 44 -3.73 59.75 29.58
N TYR A 45 -3.85 59.13 28.39
CA TYR A 45 -4.64 57.93 28.05
C TYR A 45 -3.90 57.29 26.86
N ALA A 46 -3.83 55.97 26.63
CA ALA A 46 -4.33 54.80 27.37
C ALA A 46 -3.38 53.61 27.12
N ASN A 47 -3.48 52.49 27.87
CA ASN A 47 -2.73 51.28 27.51
C ASN A 47 -3.29 49.97 28.14
N LYS A 48 -3.52 48.95 27.29
CA LYS A 48 -3.37 47.47 27.54
C LYS A 48 -4.28 46.77 28.60
N GLN A 49 -4.56 45.45 28.56
CA GLN A 49 -4.59 44.33 27.57
C GLN A 49 -5.21 43.07 28.30
N TRP A 50 -5.58 41.89 27.76
CA TRP A 50 -5.76 41.31 26.41
C TRP A 50 -6.65 40.02 26.50
N HIS A 51 -6.59 39.14 25.48
CA HIS A 51 -7.13 37.77 25.37
C HIS A 51 -8.66 37.67 25.19
N ALA A 52 -9.23 36.86 24.27
CA ALA A 52 -8.65 35.95 23.27
C ALA A 52 -9.67 35.64 22.15
N ASP A 53 -9.35 35.18 20.92
CA ASP A 53 -8.12 35.18 20.09
C ASP A 53 -8.54 34.81 18.62
N ASN A 54 -7.59 34.54 17.70
CA ASN A 54 -7.75 34.14 16.28
C ASN A 54 -8.31 35.15 15.24
N GLN A 55 -7.37 35.96 14.72
CA GLN A 55 -7.18 36.40 13.31
C GLN A 55 -8.21 37.31 12.59
N ASN A 56 -7.69 38.07 11.62
CA ASN A 56 -8.38 38.96 10.67
C ASN A 56 -9.23 40.12 11.23
N ASN A 57 -8.61 41.02 12.01
CA ASN A 57 -8.98 42.45 12.00
C ASN A 57 -7.87 43.35 12.57
N VAL A 58 -6.99 43.91 11.72
CA VAL A 58 -6.06 44.99 12.11
C VAL A 58 -6.81 46.32 11.99
N ARG A 59 -6.92 47.07 13.09
CA ARG A 59 -7.59 48.38 13.06
C ARG A 59 -6.66 49.43 12.47
N ASN A 60 -7.05 49.94 11.32
CA ASN A 60 -6.26 50.86 10.53
C ASN A 60 -6.07 52.23 11.21
N ARG A 61 -4.85 52.51 11.68
CA ARG A 61 -4.43 53.78 12.30
C ARG A 61 -3.61 54.62 11.32
N VAL A 62 -3.85 55.92 11.30
CA VAL A 62 -3.15 56.89 10.43
C VAL A 62 -2.40 57.90 11.30
N PHE A 63 -1.12 58.12 11.00
CA PHE A 63 -0.29 59.20 11.52
C PHE A 63 -0.41 60.37 10.54
N ARG A 64 -0.60 61.61 11.04
CA ARG A 64 -0.91 62.77 10.20
C ARG A 64 0.20 63.81 10.24
N ALA A 65 0.46 64.40 9.08
CA ALA A 65 1.38 65.51 8.89
C ALA A 65 1.10 66.66 9.88
N GLY A 66 2.17 67.34 10.31
CA GLY A 66 2.12 68.36 11.37
C GLY A 66 2.08 67.78 12.79
N SER A 67 2.30 66.47 12.97
CA SER A 67 2.40 65.85 14.31
C SER A 67 3.54 64.84 14.40
N VAL A 68 4.68 65.29 14.95
CA VAL A 68 5.88 64.45 15.17
C VAL A 68 5.54 63.24 16.06
N PRO A 69 5.58 62.01 15.53
CA PRO A 69 5.33 60.81 16.33
C PRO A 69 6.45 60.63 17.36
N ARG A 70 6.12 60.29 18.60
CA ARG A 70 7.14 59.84 19.55
C ARG A 70 7.39 58.36 19.31
N LEU A 71 8.64 57.91 19.51
CA LEU A 71 9.04 56.50 19.35
C LEU A 71 8.15 55.51 20.11
N ALA A 72 7.59 55.93 21.25
CA ALA A 72 6.68 55.13 22.06
C ALA A 72 5.27 54.95 21.45
N ASP A 73 4.84 55.86 20.57
CA ASP A 73 3.50 55.88 19.96
C ASP A 73 3.40 54.99 18.71
N LEU A 74 4.55 54.62 18.11
CA LEU A 74 4.65 53.68 16.99
C LEU A 74 4.46 52.21 17.47
N PRO A 75 3.85 51.32 16.66
CA PRO A 75 3.82 49.87 16.93
C PRO A 75 5.23 49.27 16.96
N ARG A 76 5.37 48.05 17.49
CA ARG A 76 6.62 47.26 17.36
C ARG A 76 6.68 46.59 15.99
N GLY A 77 7.87 46.54 15.40
CA GLY A 77 8.14 46.11 14.03
C GLY A 77 9.35 46.83 13.44
N ARG A 78 9.78 46.44 12.23
CA ARG A 78 11.02 46.86 11.54
C ARG A 78 11.37 48.33 11.78
N ALA A 79 10.49 49.25 11.36
CA ALA A 79 10.73 50.69 11.45
C ALA A 79 11.03 51.17 12.88
N ARG A 80 10.24 50.75 13.86
CA ARG A 80 10.44 51.13 15.27
C ARG A 80 11.71 50.52 15.84
N ASP A 81 11.98 49.25 15.54
CA ASP A 81 13.13 48.54 16.10
C ASP A 81 14.45 49.11 15.55
N ARG A 82 14.44 49.64 14.32
CA ARG A 82 15.54 50.42 13.70
C ARG A 82 15.69 51.81 14.31
N LEU A 83 14.60 52.56 14.49
CA LEU A 83 14.63 53.82 15.23
C LEU A 83 15.12 53.63 16.68
N GLU A 84 14.81 52.50 17.34
CA GLU A 84 15.34 52.18 18.67
C GLU A 84 16.86 51.90 18.68
N GLN A 85 17.48 51.62 17.52
CA GLN A 85 18.94 51.40 17.34
C GLN A 85 19.73 52.67 16.95
N LEU A 86 19.13 53.64 16.24
CA LEU A 86 19.82 54.86 15.77
C LEU A 86 20.37 55.75 16.90
N GLN A 87 21.49 56.44 16.68
CA GLN A 87 22.00 57.46 17.60
C GLN A 87 20.96 58.58 17.81
N THR A 88 20.92 59.18 19.00
CA THR A 88 19.83 60.08 19.43
C THR A 88 19.52 61.20 18.43
N ARG A 89 20.54 61.85 17.84
CA ARG A 89 20.34 62.93 16.86
C ARG A 89 19.75 62.46 15.52
N ALA A 90 20.17 61.29 15.03
CA ALA A 90 19.62 60.68 13.83
C ALA A 90 18.17 60.22 14.07
N ARG A 91 17.92 59.62 15.24
CA ARG A 91 16.59 59.21 15.71
C ARG A 91 15.62 60.39 15.83
N GLU A 92 16.07 61.51 16.40
CA GLU A 92 15.28 62.75 16.52
C GLU A 92 14.98 63.37 15.14
N ARG A 93 15.93 63.31 14.20
CA ARG A 93 15.70 63.70 12.80
C ARG A 93 14.65 62.84 12.09
N ALA A 94 14.80 61.52 12.16
CA ALA A 94 13.89 60.59 11.48
C ALA A 94 12.45 60.71 12.01
N LEU A 95 12.27 60.84 13.33
CA LEU A 95 10.96 61.10 13.93
C LEU A 95 10.39 62.47 13.52
N ALA A 96 11.23 63.50 13.41
CA ALA A 96 10.79 64.81 12.91
C ALA A 96 10.31 64.74 11.45
N TRP A 97 11.07 64.06 10.58
CA TRP A 97 10.68 63.81 9.18
C TRP A 97 9.36 63.05 9.07
N LEU A 98 9.17 61.97 9.83
CA LEU A 98 7.87 61.27 9.89
C LEU A 98 6.72 62.18 10.35
N GLY A 99 7.01 63.25 11.10
CA GLY A 99 6.04 64.26 11.51
C GLY A 99 5.53 65.17 10.40
N GLU A 100 6.25 65.28 9.27
CA GLU A 100 5.89 66.14 8.13
C GLU A 100 4.94 65.44 7.15
N PHE A 101 4.86 64.11 7.19
CA PHE A 101 4.06 63.30 6.25
C PHE A 101 2.80 62.70 6.89
N THR A 102 1.79 62.41 6.07
CA THR A 102 0.62 61.60 6.50
C THR A 102 0.82 60.20 5.97
N PHE A 103 0.94 59.21 6.86
CA PHE A 103 1.19 57.82 6.53
C PHE A 103 0.37 56.88 7.41
N HIS A 104 0.20 55.66 6.96
CA HIS A 104 -0.62 54.64 7.59
C HIS A 104 0.23 53.67 8.43
N GLU A 105 -0.33 53.07 9.49
CA GLU A 105 0.38 52.06 10.31
C GLU A 105 0.83 50.81 9.52
N ARG A 106 0.24 50.53 8.33
CA ARG A 106 0.72 49.49 7.41
C ARG A 106 2.00 49.88 6.66
N ASP A 107 2.25 51.17 6.47
CA ASP A 107 3.40 51.65 5.72
C ASP A 107 4.69 51.53 6.56
N LEU A 108 4.57 51.38 7.89
CA LEU A 108 5.68 51.15 8.82
C LEU A 108 6.37 49.78 8.70
N SER A 109 5.85 48.83 7.92
CA SER A 109 6.65 47.64 7.52
C SER A 109 7.60 47.92 6.36
N TYR A 110 7.30 48.95 5.57
CA TYR A 110 8.03 49.37 4.36
C TYR A 110 8.98 50.56 4.62
N MET A 111 9.00 51.12 5.83
CA MET A 111 9.93 52.19 6.20
C MET A 111 11.20 51.65 6.88
N ASP A 112 12.37 52.11 6.44
CA ASP A 112 13.65 51.99 7.16
C ASP A 112 14.35 53.37 7.24
N PHE A 113 15.47 53.46 7.95
CA PHE A 113 16.12 54.73 8.30
C PHE A 113 17.63 54.63 8.20
N ASP A 114 18.24 55.64 7.56
CA ASP A 114 19.70 55.71 7.48
C ASP A 114 20.33 56.10 8.84
N ARG A 115 21.66 55.98 8.91
CA ARG A 115 22.46 56.25 10.12
C ARG A 115 22.44 57.71 10.60
N ASP A 116 22.06 58.65 9.74
CA ASP A 116 22.12 60.11 9.91
C ASP A 116 20.72 60.74 10.12
N GLY A 117 19.66 59.95 9.95
CA GLY A 117 18.27 60.24 10.29
C GLY A 117 17.35 60.52 9.10
N GLY A 118 17.72 60.14 7.88
CA GLY A 118 16.79 60.12 6.75
C GLY A 118 15.74 59.02 6.88
N VAL A 119 14.58 59.23 6.26
CA VAL A 119 13.49 58.24 6.17
C VAL A 119 13.49 57.69 4.75
N LEU A 120 13.63 56.37 4.64
CA LEU A 120 13.56 55.65 3.38
C LEU A 120 12.21 54.93 3.33
N TYR A 121 11.43 55.21 2.30
CA TYR A 121 10.27 54.38 1.96
C TYR A 121 10.77 53.30 1.00
N VAL A 122 10.83 52.06 1.49
CA VAL A 122 11.21 50.88 0.71
C VAL A 122 9.94 50.33 0.08
N ASP A 123 9.51 50.98 -1.01
CA ASP A 123 9.08 50.23 -2.19
C ASP A 123 10.36 49.88 -2.95
N ASP A 124 10.40 48.67 -3.50
CA ASP A 124 11.50 48.18 -4.33
C ASP A 124 11.27 48.74 -5.76
N PHE A 125 12.04 49.66 -6.34
CA PHE A 125 13.30 50.34 -5.95
C PHE A 125 13.30 51.82 -6.45
N ASP A 126 14.38 52.61 -6.23
CA ASP A 126 15.23 53.11 -7.34
C ASP A 126 16.55 53.83 -6.91
N VAL A 127 17.40 54.18 -7.90
CA VAL A 127 18.72 54.89 -7.86
C VAL A 127 18.61 56.41 -7.51
N ASP A 128 19.63 57.27 -7.36
CA ASP A 128 20.86 57.60 -8.15
C ASP A 128 21.78 58.56 -7.28
N PRO A 129 22.99 59.10 -7.66
CA PRO A 129 23.30 59.80 -8.93
C PRO A 129 24.73 59.68 -9.53
N ILE A 130 24.86 60.15 -10.78
CA ILE A 130 26.11 60.36 -11.55
C ILE A 130 26.91 61.60 -11.07
N ASP A 131 28.26 61.55 -11.20
CA ASP A 131 29.13 62.74 -11.27
C ASP A 131 30.14 62.60 -12.45
N SER A 132 30.65 63.72 -12.99
CA SER A 132 31.33 63.78 -14.31
C SER A 132 32.31 64.97 -14.42
N PRO A 133 33.14 65.16 -15.48
CA PRO A 133 33.36 64.37 -16.71
C PRO A 133 34.88 64.10 -17.02
N SER A 134 35.22 63.44 -18.14
CA SER A 134 35.98 64.11 -19.23
C SER A 134 36.25 63.26 -20.48
N LYS A 135 36.18 63.93 -21.65
CA LYS A 135 36.79 63.63 -22.96
C LYS A 135 36.51 62.30 -23.68
N ALA A 136 36.04 62.46 -24.91
CA ALA A 136 36.20 61.47 -25.98
C ALA A 136 37.66 61.40 -26.49
N ASP A 137 38.01 60.25 -27.05
CA ASP A 137 38.86 60.12 -28.23
C ASP A 137 38.16 59.16 -29.21
N ALA A 138 38.59 59.11 -30.47
CA ALA A 138 37.86 58.47 -31.57
C ALA A 138 38.35 57.05 -31.91
N ASP A 139 37.52 56.33 -32.66
CA ASP A 139 37.80 55.14 -33.48
C ASP A 139 39.26 54.63 -33.50
N THR A 140 39.48 53.53 -32.80
CA THR A 140 40.38 52.47 -33.26
C THR A 140 39.70 51.12 -33.01
N GLY A 141 39.36 50.39 -34.08
CA GLY A 141 38.73 49.07 -33.97
C GLY A 141 39.47 48.11 -33.01
N ILE A 142 38.73 47.61 -32.02
CA ILE A 142 39.22 46.67 -31.00
C ILE A 142 39.01 45.26 -31.52
N GLN A 143 40.06 44.44 -31.57
CA GLN A 143 39.87 42.99 -31.73
C GLN A 143 39.31 42.43 -30.43
N ALA A 144 38.21 41.66 -30.50
CA ALA A 144 37.65 40.96 -29.36
C ALA A 144 38.72 40.08 -28.69
N THR A 145 38.97 40.31 -27.42
CA THR A 145 39.82 39.45 -26.59
C THR A 145 38.99 38.31 -26.03
N ALA A 146 39.47 37.07 -26.16
CA ALA A 146 38.76 35.88 -25.71
C ALA A 146 38.28 35.99 -24.25
N ALA A 147 37.09 35.45 -23.99
CA ALA A 147 36.50 35.36 -22.66
C ALA A 147 37.46 34.71 -21.65
N ASN A 148 37.41 35.13 -20.38
CA ASN A 148 38.11 34.42 -19.33
C ASN A 148 37.39 33.10 -19.03
N VAL A 149 37.80 32.04 -19.73
CA VAL A 149 37.14 30.74 -19.69
C VAL A 149 37.18 30.05 -18.31
N PHE A 150 37.96 30.57 -17.36
CA PHE A 150 38.04 30.15 -15.94
C PHE A 150 37.17 31.03 -15.01
N ALA A 151 36.17 31.68 -15.59
CA ALA A 151 35.18 32.50 -14.89
C ALA A 151 33.86 32.51 -15.67
N LEU A 152 33.34 31.33 -16.06
CA LEU A 152 32.02 31.13 -16.66
C LEU A 152 31.04 30.63 -15.59
N HIS A 153 29.75 30.96 -15.71
CA HIS A 153 28.67 30.56 -14.79
C HIS A 153 27.35 30.46 -15.56
N SER A 154 26.57 29.40 -15.33
CA SER A 154 25.28 29.20 -16.01
C SER A 154 24.09 29.75 -15.24
N LYS A 155 24.17 29.83 -13.90
CA LYS A 155 23.08 30.38 -13.07
C LYS A 155 23.60 30.91 -11.72
N PRO A 156 24.29 32.07 -11.70
CA PRO A 156 24.83 32.66 -10.49
C PRO A 156 23.83 32.70 -9.33
N GLY A 157 24.21 32.16 -8.18
CA GLY A 157 23.38 32.15 -6.97
C GLY A 157 22.38 30.98 -6.86
N ALA A 158 22.35 30.05 -7.82
CA ALA A 158 21.64 28.79 -7.64
C ALA A 158 22.16 28.03 -6.41
N ARG A 159 21.30 27.26 -5.75
CA ARG A 159 21.62 26.61 -4.47
C ARG A 159 22.76 25.58 -4.59
N ASN A 160 22.79 24.87 -5.72
CA ASN A 160 23.76 23.85 -6.04
C ASN A 160 24.66 24.36 -7.16
N VAL A 161 25.96 24.15 -7.01
CA VAL A 161 27.00 24.58 -7.96
C VAL A 161 27.69 23.34 -8.50
N LEU A 162 28.02 23.32 -9.79
CA LEU A 162 28.80 22.27 -10.45
C LEU A 162 30.07 22.90 -11.03
N PHE A 163 31.21 22.72 -10.34
CA PHE A 163 32.50 23.21 -10.81
C PHE A 163 33.13 22.23 -11.80
N LEU A 164 33.45 22.75 -12.99
CA LEU A 164 34.18 22.07 -14.05
C LEU A 164 35.64 22.56 -14.02
N ASP A 165 36.51 21.68 -13.57
CA ASP A 165 37.93 21.92 -13.27
C ASP A 165 38.79 21.40 -14.43
N PHE A 166 39.60 22.28 -14.98
CA PHE A 166 40.53 21.99 -16.08
C PHE A 166 41.99 22.29 -15.70
N ASP A 167 42.26 22.77 -14.48
CA ASP A 167 43.56 23.32 -14.05
C ASP A 167 44.50 22.26 -13.44
N GLY A 168 43.96 21.12 -13.00
CA GLY A 168 44.77 19.97 -12.57
C GLY A 168 45.26 20.04 -11.11
N HIS A 169 44.65 19.23 -10.25
CA HIS A 169 44.82 19.32 -8.79
C HIS A 169 45.55 18.13 -8.15
N THR A 170 46.10 18.34 -6.94
CA THR A 170 46.69 17.26 -6.12
C THR A 170 45.63 16.60 -5.23
N ILE A 171 45.02 15.52 -5.73
CA ILE A 171 43.98 14.76 -5.03
C ILE A 171 44.59 13.93 -3.90
N SER A 172 44.31 14.27 -2.64
CA SER A 172 44.83 13.56 -1.47
C SER A 172 43.84 13.54 -0.29
N GLY A 173 43.85 12.47 0.51
CA GLY A 173 42.96 12.31 1.67
C GLY A 173 41.51 11.94 1.35
N THR A 174 41.18 11.69 0.08
CA THR A 174 39.82 11.43 -0.42
C THR A 174 39.56 9.94 -0.66
N ALA A 175 38.32 9.58 -1.03
CA ALA A 175 37.91 8.21 -1.34
C ALA A 175 38.81 7.49 -2.37
N TRP A 176 39.25 8.18 -3.45
CA TRP A 176 40.20 7.63 -4.43
C TRP A 176 41.56 7.22 -3.82
N ASN A 177 41.96 7.78 -2.68
CA ASN A 177 43.27 7.51 -2.06
C ASN A 177 43.29 6.28 -1.14
N SER A 178 42.15 5.63 -0.87
CA SER A 178 42.07 4.52 0.09
C SER A 178 42.59 3.16 -0.40
N GLY A 179 42.88 3.03 -1.71
CA GLY A 179 43.17 1.73 -2.35
C GLY A 179 44.60 1.50 -2.86
N GLY A 180 45.44 2.54 -3.02
CA GLY A 180 46.75 2.38 -3.67
C GLY A 180 47.74 3.54 -3.49
N ALA A 181 47.40 4.75 -3.93
CA ALA A 181 48.28 5.91 -3.88
C ALA A 181 47.85 6.95 -2.82
N SER A 182 48.79 7.47 -2.05
CA SER A 182 48.54 8.47 -1.00
C SER A 182 48.06 9.82 -1.55
N SER A 183 48.39 10.11 -2.80
CA SER A 183 48.03 11.33 -3.52
C SER A 183 48.20 11.10 -5.03
N TYR A 184 47.33 11.69 -5.84
CA TYR A 184 47.49 11.80 -7.30
C TYR A 184 47.76 13.26 -7.68
N ARG A 185 48.59 13.51 -8.69
CA ARG A 185 48.72 14.83 -9.33
C ARG A 185 48.04 14.80 -10.68
N ALA A 186 46.76 15.16 -10.74
CA ALA A 186 46.07 15.32 -12.02
C ALA A 186 46.79 16.38 -12.87
N ALA A 187 46.75 16.21 -14.20
CA ALA A 187 47.28 17.18 -15.14
C ALA A 187 46.18 18.17 -15.53
N PRO A 188 46.51 19.38 -16.01
CA PRO A 188 45.54 20.26 -16.66
C PRO A 188 44.98 19.63 -17.93
N PHE A 189 43.91 20.21 -18.47
CA PHE A 189 43.42 19.85 -19.81
C PHE A 189 44.37 20.37 -20.90
N SER A 190 45.06 19.48 -21.61
CA SER A 190 45.91 19.85 -22.76
C SER A 190 45.70 18.98 -24.00
N LEU A 191 45.62 19.66 -25.14
CA LEU A 191 45.60 19.14 -26.50
C LEU A 191 47.01 19.01 -27.06
N ASP A 192 47.90 19.98 -26.81
CA ASP A 192 49.24 20.08 -27.42
C ASP A 192 50.40 19.52 -26.58
N GLY A 193 50.21 19.38 -25.26
CA GLY A 193 51.18 18.86 -24.30
C GLY A 193 51.82 19.92 -23.37
N ASP A 194 51.38 21.18 -23.38
CA ASP A 194 51.81 22.17 -22.38
C ASP A 194 51.00 22.09 -21.07
N ASP A 195 51.50 21.33 -20.08
CA ASP A 195 50.95 21.26 -18.71
C ASP A 195 51.11 22.59 -17.91
N TYR A 196 51.44 23.73 -18.55
CA TYR A 196 51.67 25.04 -17.90
C TYR A 196 50.83 26.20 -18.44
N SER A 197 50.22 26.10 -19.62
CA SER A 197 49.38 27.16 -20.17
C SER A 197 48.38 26.65 -21.21
N PHE A 198 47.19 27.27 -21.25
CA PHE A 198 46.18 26.96 -22.26
C PHE A 198 46.39 27.81 -23.52
N SER A 199 46.34 27.20 -24.69
CA SER A 199 46.24 27.87 -25.98
C SER A 199 44.82 28.42 -26.22
N ASP A 200 44.65 29.23 -27.27
CA ASP A 200 43.32 29.68 -27.71
C ASP A 200 42.42 28.51 -28.16
N THR A 201 43.04 27.44 -28.68
CA THR A 201 42.32 26.21 -29.07
C THR A 201 41.75 25.49 -27.85
N GLU A 202 42.53 25.41 -26.75
CA GLU A 202 42.04 24.83 -25.50
C GLU A 202 40.99 25.72 -24.83
N ARG A 203 41.16 27.06 -24.81
CA ARG A 203 40.12 27.98 -24.33
C ARG A 203 38.79 27.78 -25.06
N ALA A 204 38.81 27.73 -26.40
CA ALA A 204 37.60 27.49 -27.20
C ALA A 204 36.95 26.14 -26.86
N LYS A 205 37.73 25.07 -26.69
CA LYS A 205 37.21 23.77 -26.26
C LYS A 205 36.64 23.79 -24.84
N ILE A 206 37.29 24.47 -23.90
CA ILE A 206 36.79 24.59 -22.51
C ILE A 206 35.45 25.34 -22.48
N GLN A 207 35.30 26.38 -23.30
CA GLN A 207 34.03 27.10 -23.46
C GLN A 207 32.93 26.18 -24.04
N GLU A 208 33.23 25.41 -25.09
CA GLU A 208 32.28 24.44 -25.68
C GLU A 208 31.89 23.35 -24.68
N MET A 209 32.85 22.81 -23.92
CA MET A 209 32.61 21.78 -22.90
C MET A 209 31.77 22.31 -21.73
N TRP A 210 32.05 23.52 -21.24
CA TRP A 210 31.23 24.18 -20.22
C TRP A 210 29.80 24.42 -20.71
N HIS A 211 29.64 24.95 -21.93
CA HIS A 211 28.34 25.29 -22.51
C HIS A 211 27.42 24.07 -22.61
N ARG A 212 27.91 22.94 -23.16
CA ARG A 212 27.10 21.71 -23.29
C ARG A 212 26.66 21.15 -21.92
N VAL A 213 27.54 21.19 -20.92
CA VAL A 213 27.18 20.76 -19.55
C VAL A 213 26.24 21.76 -18.87
N ALA A 214 26.34 23.05 -19.19
CA ALA A 214 25.41 24.08 -18.70
C ALA A 214 23.98 23.88 -19.25
N GLU A 215 23.83 23.53 -20.53
CA GLU A 215 22.53 23.16 -21.13
C GLU A 215 21.89 21.97 -20.39
N ASP A 216 22.67 20.90 -20.18
CA ASP A 216 22.18 19.68 -19.52
C ASP A 216 21.64 19.93 -18.10
N PHE A 217 22.27 20.82 -17.35
CA PHE A 217 21.94 21.07 -15.94
C PHE A 217 20.94 22.22 -15.72
N ALA A 218 20.59 22.98 -16.77
CA ALA A 218 19.58 24.04 -16.71
C ALA A 218 18.22 23.58 -16.11
N PRO A 219 17.65 22.39 -16.42
CA PRO A 219 16.38 21.91 -15.86
C PRO A 219 16.44 21.52 -14.37
N PHE A 220 17.61 21.64 -13.74
CA PHE A 220 17.88 21.17 -12.39
C PHE A 220 18.22 22.27 -11.37
N ASP A 221 18.14 23.55 -11.77
CA ASP A 221 18.43 24.72 -10.90
C ASP A 221 19.85 24.68 -10.31
N ILE A 222 20.83 24.55 -11.21
CA ILE A 222 22.25 24.39 -10.89
C ILE A 222 23.10 25.41 -11.64
N ASP A 223 24.10 25.95 -10.94
CA ASP A 223 25.11 26.84 -11.48
C ASP A 223 26.32 26.03 -11.96
N VAL A 224 26.40 25.75 -13.26
CA VAL A 224 27.58 25.13 -13.89
C VAL A 224 28.63 26.20 -14.10
N THR A 225 29.80 26.04 -13.50
CA THR A 225 30.83 27.08 -13.43
C THR A 225 32.22 26.55 -13.73
N THR A 226 33.08 27.41 -14.26
CA THR A 226 34.54 27.20 -14.38
C THR A 226 35.34 28.12 -13.44
N GLU A 227 34.67 28.87 -12.57
CA GLU A 227 35.28 29.69 -11.53
C GLU A 227 35.49 28.84 -10.25
N GLU A 228 36.71 28.79 -9.68
CA GLU A 228 36.99 27.94 -8.51
C GLU A 228 36.11 28.35 -7.29
N PRO A 229 35.26 27.46 -6.75
CA PRO A 229 34.38 27.81 -5.64
C PRO A 229 35.16 28.16 -4.37
N SER A 230 34.93 29.37 -3.85
CA SER A 230 35.56 29.90 -2.63
C SER A 230 35.45 28.99 -1.38
N SER A 231 34.51 28.04 -1.37
CA SER A 231 34.60 26.84 -0.54
C SER A 231 33.81 25.67 -1.11
N PHE A 232 34.46 24.52 -1.28
CA PHE A 232 33.81 23.25 -1.62
C PHE A 232 33.02 22.71 -0.41
N ASN A 233 31.72 22.54 -0.57
CA ASN A 233 30.81 22.10 0.48
C ASN A 233 29.71 21.15 -0.05
N SER A 234 28.76 20.75 0.80
CA SER A 234 27.70 19.78 0.44
C SER A 234 26.67 20.27 -0.60
N THR A 235 26.81 21.46 -1.20
CA THR A 235 26.12 21.87 -2.44
C THR A 235 27.05 22.11 -3.63
N THR A 236 28.35 21.80 -3.51
CA THR A 236 29.37 21.94 -4.58
C THR A 236 29.69 20.58 -5.22
N GLY A 237 29.26 20.37 -6.45
CA GLY A 237 29.75 19.30 -7.32
C GLY A 237 31.09 19.69 -7.91
N HIS A 238 31.95 18.70 -8.19
CA HIS A 238 33.29 18.93 -8.73
C HIS A 238 33.60 17.84 -9.77
N VAL A 239 33.82 18.25 -11.02
CA VAL A 239 34.25 17.40 -12.12
C VAL A 239 35.62 17.89 -12.58
N LEU A 240 36.62 17.02 -12.59
CA LEU A 240 37.99 17.31 -13.00
C LEU A 240 38.29 16.63 -14.33
N ILE A 241 38.51 17.45 -15.35
CA ILE A 241 38.85 17.04 -16.72
C ILE A 241 40.38 16.94 -16.81
N THR A 242 40.90 15.72 -16.88
CA THR A 242 42.33 15.39 -16.82
C THR A 242 42.65 14.22 -17.75
N ARG A 243 43.92 13.80 -17.87
CA ARG A 243 44.30 12.56 -18.57
C ARG A 243 44.27 11.32 -17.66
N ASP A 244 44.35 10.13 -18.26
CA ASP A 244 44.29 8.82 -17.59
C ASP A 244 45.44 8.56 -16.59
N ARG A 245 46.48 9.41 -16.63
CA ARG A 245 47.70 9.33 -15.82
C ARG A 245 48.00 10.65 -15.12
N ASP A 246 48.58 10.53 -13.95
CA ASP A 246 49.05 11.67 -13.16
C ASP A 246 50.36 12.27 -13.74
N LEU A 247 50.78 13.42 -13.22
CA LEU A 247 52.01 14.11 -13.63
C LEU A 247 53.32 13.31 -13.35
N ASN A 248 53.24 12.17 -12.66
CA ASN A 248 54.34 11.22 -12.43
C ASN A 248 54.20 9.93 -13.28
N ASP A 249 53.30 9.91 -14.27
CA ASP A 249 52.90 8.75 -15.10
C ASP A 249 52.19 7.63 -14.31
N THR A 250 51.62 7.96 -13.14
CA THR A 250 50.84 7.00 -12.33
C THR A 250 49.44 6.84 -12.93
N ALA A 251 48.97 5.61 -13.14
CA ALA A 251 47.58 5.35 -13.52
C ALA A 251 46.60 6.00 -12.52
N MET A 252 45.68 6.82 -13.02
CA MET A 252 44.60 7.43 -12.23
C MET A 252 43.52 6.38 -11.89
N PRO A 253 42.61 6.65 -10.94
CA PRO A 253 41.52 5.73 -10.60
C PRO A 253 40.67 5.39 -11.82
N HIS A 254 40.66 4.11 -12.23
CA HIS A 254 39.91 3.63 -13.41
C HIS A 254 40.37 4.24 -14.74
N ASP A 255 41.69 4.34 -14.95
CA ASP A 255 42.41 4.82 -16.15
C ASP A 255 42.01 4.25 -17.53
N THR A 256 41.04 3.34 -17.60
CA THR A 256 40.52 2.72 -18.83
C THR A 256 39.06 3.10 -19.16
N ALA A 257 38.42 3.95 -18.34
CA ALA A 257 37.17 4.62 -18.65
C ALA A 257 37.41 6.05 -19.17
N GLY A 258 36.40 6.70 -19.71
CA GLY A 258 36.40 8.15 -20.01
C GLY A 258 35.88 9.00 -18.84
N GLY A 259 35.29 8.38 -17.82
CA GLY A 259 34.68 9.03 -16.67
C GLY A 259 34.55 8.09 -15.47
N VAL A 260 34.66 8.64 -14.25
CA VAL A 260 34.28 7.96 -13.01
C VAL A 260 33.99 8.94 -11.84
N ALA A 261 32.84 8.79 -11.18
CA ALA A 261 32.46 9.53 -9.96
C ALA A 261 32.06 8.64 -8.77
N TYR A 262 31.83 9.29 -7.63
CA TYR A 262 31.15 8.72 -6.46
C TYR A 262 29.74 9.31 -6.33
N VAL A 263 28.74 8.45 -6.16
CA VAL A 263 27.32 8.84 -6.28
C VAL A 263 26.79 9.69 -5.12
N GLY A 264 26.08 10.76 -5.47
CA GLY A 264 25.29 11.60 -4.56
C GLY A 264 26.15 12.41 -3.60
N VAL A 265 27.07 13.24 -4.08
CA VAL A 265 27.93 14.07 -3.21
C VAL A 265 27.10 15.18 -2.53
N TRP A 266 26.09 15.73 -3.22
CA TRP A 266 25.20 16.75 -2.66
C TRP A 266 24.41 16.25 -1.43
N GLY A 267 24.30 17.11 -0.43
CA GLY A 267 23.58 16.86 0.82
C GLY A 267 24.28 15.94 1.85
N ARG A 268 25.45 15.37 1.56
CA ARG A 268 26.15 14.47 2.50
C ARG A 268 27.01 15.20 3.53
N SER A 269 27.00 14.70 4.76
CA SER A 269 27.68 15.29 5.93
C SER A 269 29.19 15.03 5.99
N ASN A 270 29.72 14.10 5.18
CA ASN A 270 31.13 13.76 5.08
C ASN A 270 31.75 14.23 3.75
N TYR A 271 31.29 15.37 3.21
CA TYR A 271 31.74 15.92 1.92
C TYR A 271 33.26 15.87 1.71
N SER A 272 34.05 16.25 2.71
CA SER A 272 35.53 16.28 2.64
C SER A 272 36.21 14.91 2.50
N TYR A 273 35.45 13.81 2.43
CA TYR A 273 35.94 12.47 2.07
C TYR A 273 35.70 12.14 0.58
N TYR A 274 34.72 12.80 -0.05
CA TYR A 274 34.45 12.61 -1.47
C TYR A 274 35.59 13.19 -2.33
N SER A 275 35.72 12.62 -3.52
CA SER A 275 36.68 13.04 -4.54
C SER A 275 35.93 13.75 -5.66
N PRO A 276 36.60 14.57 -6.50
CA PRO A 276 36.02 14.97 -7.77
C PRO A 276 35.62 13.73 -8.60
N ALA A 277 34.57 13.90 -9.40
CA ALA A 277 34.37 13.09 -10.59
C ALA A 277 35.57 13.32 -11.52
N LEU A 278 36.12 12.26 -12.11
CA LEU A 278 37.27 12.33 -13.00
C LEU A 278 36.81 12.06 -14.42
N VAL A 279 37.16 12.93 -15.37
CA VAL A 279 36.85 12.77 -16.80
C VAL A 279 38.15 12.72 -17.59
N TYR A 280 38.37 11.63 -18.31
CA TYR A 280 39.62 11.27 -18.95
C TYR A 280 39.62 11.59 -20.44
N TYR A 281 40.06 12.81 -20.78
CA TYR A 281 39.94 13.37 -22.13
C TYR A 281 40.66 12.54 -23.23
N ASP A 282 41.75 11.85 -22.88
CA ASP A 282 42.50 11.00 -23.81
C ASP A 282 41.71 9.74 -24.22
N ASN A 283 40.94 9.14 -23.29
CA ASN A 283 40.08 7.97 -23.57
C ASN A 283 38.82 8.36 -24.39
N LEU A 284 38.43 9.64 -24.31
CA LEU A 284 37.33 10.26 -25.05
C LEU A 284 37.80 10.92 -26.37
N GLY A 285 39.04 10.68 -26.79
CA GLY A 285 39.56 11.14 -28.09
C GLY A 285 39.70 12.66 -28.24
N LYS A 286 39.74 13.41 -27.12
CA LYS A 286 39.86 14.87 -27.06
C LYS A 286 38.75 15.65 -27.80
N SER A 287 37.56 15.09 -27.99
CA SER A 287 36.40 15.81 -28.53
C SER A 287 35.62 16.51 -27.41
N ALA A 288 35.20 17.76 -27.63
CA ALA A 288 34.44 18.51 -26.63
C ALA A 288 33.08 17.86 -26.33
N ASN A 289 32.39 17.37 -27.37
CA ASN A 289 31.13 16.63 -27.26
C ASN A 289 31.27 15.45 -26.27
N TYR A 290 32.18 14.50 -26.54
CA TYR A 290 32.36 13.30 -25.71
C TYR A 290 32.85 13.62 -24.28
N ILE A 291 33.62 14.70 -24.09
CA ILE A 291 34.05 15.15 -22.75
C ILE A 291 32.90 15.79 -21.98
N ALA A 292 32.06 16.58 -22.65
CA ALA A 292 30.83 17.13 -22.07
C ALA A 292 29.83 16.02 -21.71
N GLU A 293 29.55 15.07 -22.61
CA GLU A 293 28.70 13.90 -22.33
C GLU A 293 29.18 13.14 -21.08
N ALA A 294 30.49 12.87 -20.98
CA ALA A 294 31.07 12.20 -19.81
C ALA A 294 31.01 13.07 -18.53
N ALA A 295 31.24 14.38 -18.64
CA ALA A 295 31.13 15.31 -17.50
C ALA A 295 29.68 15.42 -17.00
N SER A 296 28.70 15.54 -17.89
CA SER A 296 27.28 15.58 -17.58
C SER A 296 26.80 14.27 -16.94
N HIS A 297 27.21 13.12 -17.47
CA HIS A 297 26.91 11.81 -16.88
C HIS A 297 27.40 11.70 -15.44
N GLU A 298 28.69 11.97 -15.22
CA GLU A 298 29.33 11.81 -13.91
C GLU A 298 28.86 12.86 -12.90
N ALA A 299 28.53 14.07 -13.35
CA ALA A 299 27.83 15.08 -12.54
C ALA A 299 26.39 14.65 -12.21
N GLY A 300 25.70 13.97 -13.12
CA GLY A 300 24.30 13.53 -13.01
C GLY A 300 24.05 12.60 -11.83
N HIS A 301 25.06 11.85 -11.41
CA HIS A 301 25.04 11.05 -10.18
C HIS A 301 24.84 11.86 -8.89
N ASN A 302 24.95 13.19 -8.92
CA ASN A 302 24.59 14.06 -7.79
C ASN A 302 23.08 14.37 -7.71
N LEU A 303 22.34 14.16 -8.79
CA LEU A 303 20.88 14.29 -8.87
C LEU A 303 20.13 12.99 -8.49
N ASN A 304 20.86 11.95 -8.06
CA ASN A 304 20.39 10.56 -7.91
C ASN A 304 19.86 9.92 -9.21
N LEU A 305 20.23 10.47 -10.37
CA LEU A 305 20.04 9.84 -11.67
C LEU A 305 20.93 8.59 -11.75
N SER A 306 20.36 7.48 -12.20
CA SER A 306 20.82 6.12 -11.89
C SER A 306 21.52 5.43 -13.08
N HIS A 307 21.61 4.08 -13.08
CA HIS A 307 22.11 3.24 -14.18
C HIS A 307 21.10 2.11 -14.47
N ASP A 308 19.82 2.45 -14.64
CA ASP A 308 18.71 1.50 -14.72
C ASP A 308 17.70 1.72 -15.85
N GLY A 309 18.14 2.32 -16.96
CA GLY A 309 17.31 2.53 -18.15
C GLY A 309 16.63 1.24 -18.65
N ASP A 310 15.37 1.37 -19.06
CA ASP A 310 14.62 0.32 -19.76
C ASP A 310 15.38 -0.12 -21.02
N ALA A 311 15.70 -1.42 -21.10
CA ALA A 311 16.54 -2.00 -22.15
C ALA A 311 15.87 -2.12 -23.53
N SER A 312 14.78 -1.38 -23.79
CA SER A 312 14.05 -1.38 -25.06
C SER A 312 13.93 -0.02 -25.77
N ASN A 313 14.26 1.09 -25.12
CA ASN A 313 14.15 2.44 -25.69
C ASN A 313 15.51 3.17 -25.78
N ALA A 314 15.55 4.19 -26.64
CA ALA A 314 16.80 4.78 -27.14
C ALA A 314 17.39 5.87 -26.23
N TYR A 315 18.65 6.16 -26.52
CA TYR A 315 19.42 7.35 -26.12
C TYR A 315 18.61 8.65 -26.06
N TYR A 316 18.80 9.45 -24.99
CA TYR A 316 18.35 10.83 -24.92
C TYR A 316 19.31 11.73 -25.72
N THR A 317 18.96 12.02 -26.96
CA THR A 317 19.59 13.08 -27.75
C THR A 317 19.26 14.43 -27.12
N GLY A 318 20.27 15.25 -26.82
CA GLY A 318 20.03 16.59 -26.28
C GLY A 318 19.33 17.48 -27.30
N HIS A 319 18.32 18.25 -26.87
CA HIS A 319 17.48 19.12 -27.71
C HIS A 319 18.20 20.38 -28.19
N GLY A 320 19.39 20.24 -28.80
CA GLY A 320 20.15 21.39 -29.33
C GLY A 320 21.38 21.05 -30.16
N SER A 321 22.05 19.93 -29.90
CA SER A 321 23.27 19.53 -30.64
C SER A 321 23.15 18.27 -31.50
N GLY A 322 22.07 17.49 -31.34
CA GLY A 322 21.90 16.18 -31.99
C GLY A 322 22.81 15.07 -31.44
N ASP A 323 23.80 15.43 -30.62
CA ASP A 323 24.62 14.52 -29.79
C ASP A 323 23.82 14.02 -28.57
N VAL A 324 24.37 13.09 -27.80
CA VAL A 324 23.65 12.36 -26.75
C VAL A 324 24.11 12.81 -25.37
N SER A 325 23.73 14.03 -24.99
CA SER A 325 24.25 14.73 -23.81
C SER A 325 24.02 13.97 -22.49
N TRP A 326 22.87 13.31 -22.31
CA TRP A 326 22.58 12.41 -21.18
C TRP A 326 22.86 10.92 -21.47
N ALA A 327 23.78 10.62 -22.40
CA ALA A 327 24.35 9.29 -22.51
C ALA A 327 25.16 8.95 -21.23
N PRO A 328 24.96 7.77 -20.62
CA PRO A 328 23.75 6.97 -20.69
C PRO A 328 23.37 6.34 -19.34
N ILE A 329 22.12 6.51 -18.92
CA ILE A 329 21.48 5.72 -17.85
C ILE A 329 21.20 4.25 -18.30
N MET A 330 21.54 3.97 -19.57
CA MET A 330 21.91 2.68 -20.20
C MET A 330 20.82 1.64 -20.52
N GLY A 331 20.28 1.76 -21.74
CA GLY A 331 19.74 0.64 -22.54
C GLY A 331 20.65 0.29 -23.73
N VAL A 332 21.06 -0.98 -23.82
CA VAL A 332 21.67 -1.70 -24.98
C VAL A 332 22.37 -0.87 -26.09
N GLY A 333 23.59 -0.35 -25.84
CA GLY A 333 24.31 0.44 -26.86
C GLY A 333 25.85 0.42 -26.88
N TYR A 334 26.51 0.23 -25.73
CA TYR A 334 27.96 -0.03 -25.57
C TYR A 334 28.96 0.76 -26.47
N TYR A 335 29.02 2.08 -26.31
CA TYR A 335 30.29 2.78 -26.55
C TYR A 335 31.26 2.46 -25.41
N LYS A 336 32.41 1.88 -25.76
CA LYS A 336 33.32 1.19 -24.85
C LYS A 336 34.18 2.11 -23.97
N ASN A 337 34.05 3.42 -24.18
CA ASN A 337 35.02 4.43 -23.76
C ASN A 337 34.46 5.45 -22.76
N VAL A 338 33.16 5.45 -22.44
CA VAL A 338 32.54 6.60 -21.75
C VAL A 338 32.73 6.55 -20.23
N THR A 339 32.10 5.63 -19.48
CA THR A 339 32.20 5.61 -17.99
C THR A 339 32.32 4.18 -17.41
N GLN A 340 32.71 4.03 -16.13
CA GLN A 340 32.76 2.71 -15.46
C GLN A 340 31.52 2.41 -14.61
N TRP A 341 30.86 1.28 -14.91
CA TRP A 341 29.75 0.72 -14.15
C TRP A 341 30.13 0.34 -12.69
N SER A 342 29.43 0.90 -11.70
CA SER A 342 29.34 0.33 -10.34
C SER A 342 28.13 -0.60 -10.24
N LYS A 343 28.34 -1.87 -9.88
CA LYS A 343 27.30 -2.92 -10.01
C LYS A 343 26.31 -2.95 -8.84
N GLY A 344 25.45 -1.94 -8.75
CA GLY A 344 24.32 -1.90 -7.81
C GLY A 344 24.78 -1.93 -6.35
N GLU A 345 25.87 -1.25 -6.04
CA GLU A 345 26.63 -1.43 -4.79
C GLU A 345 26.02 -0.72 -3.57
N TYR A 346 24.87 -0.05 -3.72
CA TYR A 346 24.13 0.60 -2.63
C TYR A 346 22.63 0.31 -2.69
N SER A 347 22.00 0.15 -1.53
CA SER A 347 20.64 -0.38 -1.36
C SER A 347 19.49 0.56 -1.78
N GLY A 348 19.80 1.62 -2.51
CA GLY A 348 18.82 2.57 -3.08
C GLY A 348 18.61 2.41 -4.58
N ALA A 349 19.53 1.74 -5.30
CA ALA A 349 19.45 1.56 -6.75
C ALA A 349 18.38 0.53 -7.14
N THR A 350 17.11 0.93 -7.14
CA THR A 350 16.01 0.09 -7.62
C THR A 350 15.80 0.29 -9.11
N GLN A 351 15.97 -0.77 -9.91
CA GLN A 351 15.85 -0.71 -11.38
C GLN A 351 14.40 -0.47 -11.85
N LYS A 352 13.95 0.78 -11.73
CA LYS A 352 12.54 1.23 -11.76
C LYS A 352 12.39 2.73 -12.01
N GLN A 353 13.45 3.54 -11.99
CA GLN A 353 13.32 4.97 -12.26
C GLN A 353 13.33 5.19 -13.77
N ASN A 354 12.28 5.84 -14.30
CA ASN A 354 12.28 6.30 -15.68
C ASN A 354 12.88 7.70 -15.70
N ASP A 355 14.21 7.77 -15.68
CA ASP A 355 14.94 9.04 -15.62
C ASP A 355 14.74 9.89 -16.90
N ILE A 356 14.38 9.29 -18.05
CA ILE A 356 13.92 10.03 -19.24
C ILE A 356 12.63 10.81 -18.93
N ASN A 357 11.66 10.19 -18.24
CA ASN A 357 10.46 10.91 -17.78
C ASN A 357 10.75 11.93 -16.66
N VAL A 358 11.84 11.78 -15.88
CA VAL A 358 12.26 12.79 -14.89
C VAL A 358 12.86 14.00 -15.59
N ILE A 359 13.66 13.80 -16.64
CA ILE A 359 14.22 14.86 -17.49
C ILE A 359 13.09 15.56 -18.27
N ALA A 360 12.30 14.81 -19.05
CA ALA A 360 11.18 15.35 -19.82
C ALA A 360 10.10 16.02 -18.93
N GLY A 361 9.83 15.49 -17.74
CA GLY A 361 8.89 16.08 -16.76
C GLY A 361 9.37 17.41 -16.15
N LYS A 362 10.59 17.85 -16.45
CA LYS A 362 11.16 19.16 -16.08
C LYS A 362 11.36 20.08 -17.29
N LEU A 363 11.18 19.56 -18.50
CA LEU A 363 11.35 20.26 -19.77
C LEU A 363 9.97 20.56 -20.36
N GLY A 364 9.45 21.74 -20.03
CA GLY A 364 8.21 22.22 -20.62
C GLY A 364 8.46 22.69 -22.06
N TYR A 365 7.84 22.03 -23.02
CA TYR A 365 7.51 22.68 -24.29
C TYR A 365 6.64 23.92 -23.99
N ARG A 366 6.90 25.03 -24.69
CA ARG A 366 6.00 26.18 -24.77
C ARG A 366 5.31 26.10 -26.12
N ASP A 367 4.03 26.45 -26.16
CA ASP A 367 3.28 26.54 -27.40
C ASP A 367 3.56 27.93 -28.01
N ASP A 368 3.87 27.96 -29.32
CA ASP A 368 4.07 29.16 -30.18
C ASP A 368 3.25 30.37 -29.72
N ASP A 369 3.94 31.46 -29.35
CA ASP A 369 3.33 32.66 -28.78
C ASP A 369 3.06 33.82 -29.75
N HIS A 370 3.41 33.66 -31.05
CA HIS A 370 3.09 34.65 -32.10
C HIS A 370 2.62 34.07 -33.43
N GLY A 371 3.54 33.78 -34.37
CA GLY A 371 3.20 33.33 -35.72
C GLY A 371 4.12 33.81 -36.85
N ASP A 372 4.41 32.88 -37.74
CA ASP A 372 5.58 32.84 -38.62
C ASP A 372 5.39 33.43 -40.04
N ASP A 373 4.35 34.23 -40.27
CA ASP A 373 4.27 35.05 -41.49
C ASP A 373 3.47 36.37 -41.39
N ALA A 374 3.67 37.24 -42.39
CA ALA A 374 3.03 38.55 -42.53
C ALA A 374 1.48 38.54 -42.67
N ASN A 375 0.83 37.38 -42.76
CA ASN A 375 -0.64 37.26 -42.69
C ASN A 375 -1.14 37.08 -41.24
N ASN A 376 -0.33 36.46 -40.39
CA ASN A 376 -0.62 36.18 -38.97
C ASN A 376 0.10 37.13 -37.99
N ALA A 377 1.06 37.92 -38.49
CA ALA A 377 1.96 38.77 -37.72
C ALA A 377 1.34 39.58 -36.57
N THR A 378 1.92 39.46 -35.37
CA THR A 378 1.45 40.16 -34.17
C THR A 378 1.65 41.68 -34.29
N PRO A 379 0.61 42.52 -34.11
CA PRO A 379 0.77 43.97 -34.13
C PRO A 379 1.55 44.47 -32.90
N LEU A 380 2.65 45.20 -33.12
CA LEU A 380 3.38 45.88 -32.04
C LEU A 380 2.48 46.95 -31.40
N VAL A 381 2.44 46.97 -30.07
CA VAL A 381 1.68 47.95 -29.30
C VAL A 381 2.55 49.17 -28.99
N LEU A 382 2.05 50.35 -29.36
CA LEU A 382 2.70 51.64 -29.14
C LEU A 382 2.15 52.34 -27.89
N THR A 383 3.03 53.01 -27.15
CA THR A 383 2.70 53.90 -26.02
C THR A 383 2.65 55.37 -26.46
N ASP A 384 2.13 56.23 -25.57
CA ASP A 384 2.00 57.67 -25.79
C ASP A 384 3.29 58.31 -26.34
N GLY A 385 3.25 58.75 -27.59
CA GLY A 385 4.42 59.34 -28.28
C GLY A 385 5.14 58.41 -29.26
N ASN A 386 4.47 57.36 -29.76
CA ASN A 386 4.95 56.46 -30.82
C ASN A 386 6.19 55.65 -30.42
N ARG A 387 6.21 55.22 -29.16
CA ARG A 387 7.27 54.41 -28.55
C ARG A 387 6.80 52.96 -28.43
N ILE A 388 7.68 52.00 -28.66
CA ILE A 388 7.44 50.59 -28.39
C ILE A 388 8.03 50.32 -27.00
N ASP A 389 7.19 49.89 -26.05
CA ASP A 389 7.59 49.55 -24.69
C ASP A 389 7.21 48.10 -24.37
N SER A 390 8.08 47.43 -23.62
CA SER A 390 7.87 46.06 -23.14
C SER A 390 8.50 45.91 -21.76
N THR A 391 7.93 45.06 -20.91
CA THR A 391 8.37 44.85 -19.52
C THR A 391 8.83 43.42 -19.32
N ASN A 392 10.07 43.26 -18.89
CA ASN A 392 10.67 41.99 -18.50
C ASN A 392 9.97 41.42 -17.23
N PRO A 393 9.61 40.12 -17.17
CA PRO A 393 9.07 39.44 -15.99
C PRO A 393 9.91 39.57 -14.70
N GLU A 394 11.20 39.89 -14.79
CA GLU A 394 12.06 40.16 -13.63
C GLU A 394 11.71 41.50 -12.94
N ILE A 395 10.98 42.39 -13.62
CA ILE A 395 10.55 43.71 -13.14
C ILE A 395 9.01 43.85 -13.09
N ASP A 396 8.28 43.12 -13.94
CA ASP A 396 6.82 43.01 -13.90
C ASP A 396 6.37 41.53 -14.07
N PRO A 397 6.49 40.71 -13.00
CA PRO A 397 6.23 39.27 -13.05
C PRO A 397 4.75 38.90 -13.24
N ASP A 398 3.83 39.85 -13.00
CA ASP A 398 2.39 39.65 -13.17
C ASP A 398 1.88 40.12 -14.56
N ASN A 399 2.76 40.67 -15.42
CA ASN A 399 2.35 41.13 -16.75
C ASN A 399 2.07 39.97 -17.72
N THR A 400 0.79 39.63 -17.86
CA THR A 400 0.24 38.62 -18.77
C THR A 400 0.00 39.11 -20.20
N VAL A 401 0.34 40.36 -20.55
CA VAL A 401 0.16 40.94 -21.90
C VAL A 401 1.36 40.58 -22.79
N PRO A 402 1.15 39.94 -23.97
CA PRO A 402 2.25 39.42 -24.80
C PRO A 402 2.73 40.36 -25.91
N HIS A 403 2.02 41.44 -26.25
CA HIS A 403 2.13 42.08 -27.58
C HIS A 403 3.53 42.55 -28.06
N ASN A 404 4.48 42.79 -27.16
CA ASN A 404 5.85 43.22 -27.47
C ASN A 404 6.91 42.29 -26.83
N LYS A 405 6.63 40.99 -26.66
CA LYS A 405 7.56 39.99 -26.12
C LYS A 405 7.18 38.59 -26.61
N GLY A 406 8.15 37.82 -27.09
CA GLY A 406 7.94 36.46 -27.60
C GLY A 406 9.06 35.51 -27.21
N ILE A 407 9.00 34.27 -27.68
CA ILE A 407 9.87 33.18 -27.25
C ILE A 407 10.26 32.29 -28.44
N ILE A 408 11.49 32.43 -28.94
CA ILE A 408 12.00 31.50 -29.96
C ILE A 408 12.23 30.12 -29.33
N GLU A 409 11.45 29.11 -29.72
CA GLU A 409 11.48 27.79 -29.08
C GLU A 409 12.42 26.78 -29.75
N GLN A 410 12.71 26.97 -31.04
CA GLN A 410 13.47 26.04 -31.88
C GLN A 410 14.25 26.81 -32.97
N GLN A 411 15.30 26.21 -33.52
CA GLN A 411 16.09 26.83 -34.61
C GLN A 411 15.27 27.14 -35.88
N GLY A 412 14.16 26.43 -36.09
CA GLY A 412 13.28 26.61 -37.25
C GLY A 412 12.18 27.66 -37.08
N ASP A 413 12.11 28.33 -35.93
CA ASP A 413 11.02 29.24 -35.56
C ASP A 413 11.27 30.71 -35.93
N VAL A 414 10.19 31.46 -36.10
CA VAL A 414 10.15 32.83 -36.65
C VAL A 414 8.99 33.63 -36.05
N ASP A 415 9.26 34.54 -35.12
CA ASP A 415 8.21 35.44 -34.63
C ASP A 415 8.04 36.64 -35.58
N THR A 416 6.91 36.73 -36.30
CA THR A 416 6.62 37.89 -37.15
C THR A 416 5.78 38.94 -36.42
N PHE A 417 6.26 40.18 -36.39
CA PHE A 417 5.51 41.33 -35.91
C PHE A 417 5.20 42.32 -37.04
N SER A 418 4.14 43.10 -36.86
CA SER A 418 3.74 44.17 -37.78
C SER A 418 3.60 45.52 -37.08
N PHE A 419 3.94 46.60 -37.78
CA PHE A 419 3.73 47.97 -37.28
C PHE A 419 3.45 48.98 -38.39
N ALA A 420 2.76 50.06 -38.03
CA ALA A 420 2.61 51.24 -38.87
C ALA A 420 3.59 52.34 -38.42
N THR A 421 4.02 53.18 -39.36
CA THR A 421 4.87 54.34 -39.09
C THR A 421 4.55 55.46 -40.07
N GLY A 422 4.73 56.70 -39.64
CA GLY A 422 4.88 57.86 -40.51
C GLY A 422 6.24 57.87 -41.23
N ALA A 423 6.49 58.93 -42.00
CA ALA A 423 7.74 59.09 -42.75
C ALA A 423 8.83 59.72 -41.87
N GLY A 424 9.74 58.90 -41.34
CA GLY A 424 10.82 59.34 -40.43
C GLY A 424 11.75 58.21 -40.03
N THR A 425 12.54 58.44 -38.98
CA THR A 425 13.40 57.40 -38.38
C THR A 425 12.57 56.45 -37.52
N VAL A 426 12.85 55.16 -37.65
CA VAL A 426 12.36 54.07 -36.80
C VAL A 426 13.56 53.40 -36.16
N GLU A 427 13.42 53.02 -34.90
CA GLU A 427 14.42 52.33 -34.10
C GLU A 427 13.71 51.20 -33.34
N ILE A 428 14.11 49.95 -33.59
CA ILE A 428 13.55 48.76 -32.93
C ILE A 428 14.71 47.93 -32.42
N ASN A 429 14.62 47.48 -31.18
CA ASN A 429 15.58 46.62 -30.51
C ASN A 429 14.85 45.44 -29.88
N ALA A 430 15.32 44.21 -30.12
CA ALA A 430 14.89 43.02 -29.40
C ALA A 430 15.95 42.62 -28.37
N LEU A 431 15.52 42.53 -27.11
CA LEU A 431 16.36 42.35 -25.92
C LEU A 431 16.02 41.03 -25.20
N PRO A 432 16.96 40.10 -24.97
CA PRO A 432 16.72 38.90 -24.18
C PRO A 432 16.50 39.16 -22.69
N ALA A 433 15.96 38.18 -21.96
CA ALA A 433 15.89 38.18 -20.49
C ALA A 433 17.28 38.33 -19.84
N TRP A 434 17.35 39.05 -18.71
CA TRP A 434 18.35 40.13 -18.65
C TRP A 434 19.58 39.85 -17.77
N ASP A 435 19.45 39.12 -16.65
CA ASP A 435 20.48 39.11 -15.61
C ASP A 435 21.66 38.13 -15.83
N ALA A 436 21.75 37.51 -17.02
CA ALA A 436 22.94 36.77 -17.45
C ALA A 436 24.04 37.67 -18.05
N PHE A 437 23.73 38.94 -18.40
CA PHE A 437 24.41 39.62 -19.51
C PHE A 437 25.51 40.64 -19.21
N GLN A 438 25.72 41.06 -17.96
CA GLN A 438 26.59 42.21 -17.63
C GLN A 438 28.11 42.00 -17.85
N LEU A 439 28.54 40.93 -18.54
CA LEU A 439 29.94 40.66 -18.91
C LEU A 439 30.03 39.97 -20.28
N ASP A 440 30.72 40.60 -21.24
CA ASP A 440 30.94 40.10 -22.61
C ASP A 440 31.55 38.68 -22.71
N GLY A 441 32.11 38.17 -21.61
CA GLY A 441 32.75 36.86 -21.52
C GLY A 441 31.89 35.72 -20.98
N ARG A 442 30.55 35.84 -20.87
CA ARG A 442 29.66 34.81 -20.27
C ARG A 442 28.46 34.37 -21.15
N ARG A 443 28.51 34.49 -22.48
CA ARG A 443 27.42 34.04 -23.37
C ARG A 443 27.22 32.51 -23.38
N GLY A 444 25.96 32.09 -23.55
CA GLY A 444 25.52 30.73 -23.89
C GLY A 444 24.48 30.78 -25.03
N ALA A 445 24.40 29.73 -25.86
CA ALA A 445 23.96 29.83 -27.25
C ALA A 445 22.43 29.93 -27.56
N ASN A 446 21.56 30.06 -26.56
CA ASN A 446 20.09 30.14 -26.77
C ASN A 446 19.55 31.59 -26.76
N LEU A 447 20.42 32.58 -26.97
CA LEU A 447 20.10 34.00 -26.77
C LEU A 447 20.59 34.90 -27.92
N ASP A 448 21.32 34.38 -28.90
CA ASP A 448 21.73 35.12 -30.11
C ASP A 448 20.57 35.07 -31.14
N ILE A 449 19.87 36.19 -31.29
CA ILE A 449 18.71 36.38 -32.18
C ILE A 449 19.00 37.38 -33.31
N GLN A 450 18.26 37.28 -34.42
CA GLN A 450 18.31 38.20 -35.54
C GLN A 450 16.93 38.79 -35.85
N MET A 451 16.88 40.10 -36.09
CA MET A 451 15.71 40.76 -36.66
C MET A 451 15.89 40.98 -38.17
N THR A 452 14.82 40.75 -38.95
CA THR A 452 14.74 41.09 -40.37
C THR A 452 13.55 42.02 -40.63
N LEU A 453 13.81 43.27 -41.00
CA LEU A 453 12.79 44.28 -41.33
C LEU A 453 12.47 44.29 -42.83
N TYR A 454 11.19 44.23 -43.20
CA TYR A 454 10.73 44.16 -44.59
C TYR A 454 9.35 44.82 -44.82
N SER A 455 8.99 44.94 -46.10
CA SER A 455 7.64 45.30 -46.58
C SER A 455 7.47 44.75 -48.01
N ASP A 456 6.27 44.34 -48.42
CA ASP A 456 5.99 43.65 -49.70
C ASP A 456 6.98 42.49 -50.01
N SER A 457 7.28 41.67 -49.00
CA SER A 457 8.28 40.57 -49.06
C SER A 457 9.70 41.00 -49.48
N LYS A 458 10.02 42.30 -49.39
CA LYS A 458 11.34 42.85 -49.71
C LYS A 458 12.02 43.33 -48.44
N VAL A 459 13.13 42.67 -48.09
CA VAL A 459 14.02 43.05 -46.99
C VAL A 459 14.53 44.49 -47.17
N ILE A 460 14.55 45.23 -46.06
CA ILE A 460 14.94 46.63 -45.94
C ILE A 460 16.20 46.75 -45.07
N ALA A 461 16.21 46.05 -43.94
CA ALA A 461 17.34 45.97 -43.00
C ALA A 461 17.33 44.61 -42.29
N VAL A 462 18.49 44.21 -41.78
CA VAL A 462 18.69 42.98 -40.98
C VAL A 462 19.68 43.34 -39.87
N SER A 463 19.49 42.86 -38.65
CA SER A 463 20.44 43.04 -37.55
C SER A 463 21.63 42.07 -37.65
N ASP A 464 22.75 42.41 -37.01
CA ASP A 464 23.91 41.52 -36.95
C ASP A 464 23.73 40.50 -35.81
N GLY A 465 23.25 39.30 -36.15
CA GLY A 465 22.80 38.28 -35.20
C GLY A 465 23.83 37.18 -34.88
N GLN A 466 25.12 37.37 -35.19
CA GLN A 466 26.17 36.39 -34.85
C GLN A 466 27.12 36.85 -33.73
N ASP A 467 27.21 38.16 -33.45
CA ASP A 467 28.14 38.75 -32.47
C ASP A 467 27.44 39.66 -31.44
N VAL A 468 26.10 39.80 -31.45
CA VAL A 468 25.36 40.73 -30.57
C VAL A 468 24.08 40.06 -30.03
N THR A 469 23.87 40.11 -28.71
CA THR A 469 22.65 39.58 -28.06
C THR A 469 21.53 40.61 -27.90
N GLU A 470 21.76 41.88 -28.23
CA GLU A 470 20.70 42.82 -28.60
C GLU A 470 20.62 42.87 -30.12
N ALA A 471 19.47 42.51 -30.69
CA ALA A 471 19.23 42.69 -32.11
C ALA A 471 18.63 44.07 -32.34
N SER A 472 19.36 44.98 -32.97
CA SER A 472 18.93 46.37 -33.26
C SER A 472 18.74 46.64 -34.74
N ILE A 473 17.70 47.41 -35.09
CA ILE A 473 17.50 48.03 -36.41
C ILE A 473 17.11 49.50 -36.23
N GLN A 474 17.98 50.41 -36.67
CA GLN A 474 17.69 51.85 -36.79
C GLN A 474 17.76 52.26 -38.27
N THR A 475 16.67 52.80 -38.83
CA THR A 475 16.59 53.17 -40.26
C THR A 475 15.55 54.27 -40.52
N THR A 476 15.57 54.88 -41.71
CA THR A 476 14.56 55.87 -42.12
C THR A 476 13.56 55.23 -43.10
N LEU A 477 12.29 55.22 -42.71
CA LEU A 477 11.19 54.63 -43.47
C LEU A 477 10.29 55.69 -44.11
N ALA A 478 9.47 55.26 -45.07
CA ALA A 478 8.36 56.06 -45.59
C ALA A 478 7.10 55.79 -44.73
N ALA A 479 6.07 56.62 -44.88
CA ALA A 479 4.80 56.34 -44.22
C ALA A 479 4.17 55.06 -44.80
N GLY A 480 3.84 54.09 -43.96
CA GLY A 480 3.31 52.79 -44.37
C GLY A 480 3.41 51.70 -43.28
N THR A 481 3.06 50.48 -43.68
CA THR A 481 3.11 49.27 -42.83
C THR A 481 4.37 48.45 -43.14
N TYR A 482 5.00 47.97 -42.09
CA TYR A 482 6.24 47.19 -42.12
C TYR A 482 6.12 45.97 -41.22
N PHE A 483 6.94 44.97 -41.50
CA PHE A 483 7.02 43.71 -40.77
C PHE A 483 8.45 43.49 -40.27
N VAL A 484 8.59 42.89 -39.10
CA VAL A 484 9.88 42.43 -38.57
C VAL A 484 9.76 40.97 -38.14
N ASP A 485 10.55 40.10 -38.77
CA ASP A 485 10.73 38.71 -38.34
C ASP A 485 11.83 38.68 -37.27
N ILE A 486 11.67 37.88 -36.22
CA ILE A 486 12.68 37.60 -35.20
C ILE A 486 13.00 36.10 -35.23
N THR A 487 14.28 35.73 -35.28
CA THR A 487 14.72 34.33 -35.43
C THR A 487 15.93 34.00 -34.56
N GLY A 488 16.06 32.73 -34.16
CA GLY A 488 17.23 32.22 -33.45
C GLY A 488 18.38 31.89 -34.40
N THR A 489 19.51 32.60 -34.31
CA THR A 489 20.63 32.44 -35.26
C THR A 489 21.79 31.61 -34.74
N GLY A 490 22.19 31.82 -33.48
CA GLY A 490 23.39 31.17 -32.92
C GLY A 490 24.68 31.52 -33.68
N SER A 491 25.68 30.63 -33.63
CA SER A 491 27.02 30.84 -34.18
C SER A 491 27.47 29.71 -35.14
N ASP A 492 28.45 30.00 -36.00
CA ASP A 492 29.11 29.01 -36.88
C ASP A 492 29.70 27.79 -36.12
N SER A 493 29.91 27.90 -34.79
CA SER A 493 30.42 26.85 -33.91
C SER A 493 29.35 26.13 -33.06
N SER A 494 28.21 26.77 -32.82
CA SER A 494 27.11 26.27 -32.00
C SER A 494 25.78 26.82 -32.55
N PRO A 495 24.91 25.97 -33.14
CA PRO A 495 23.61 26.42 -33.63
C PRO A 495 22.70 26.86 -32.48
N TYR A 496 21.66 27.63 -32.81
CA TYR A 496 20.54 27.87 -31.90
C TYR A 496 19.90 26.53 -31.47
N SER A 497 19.48 26.42 -30.21
CA SER A 497 19.19 25.14 -29.54
C SER A 497 17.71 25.06 -29.10
N ASP A 498 17.04 23.95 -29.42
CA ASP A 498 15.59 23.73 -29.30
C ASP A 498 15.08 23.49 -27.86
N TYR A 499 15.74 24.10 -26.87
CA TYR A 499 15.42 23.94 -25.45
C TYR A 499 14.45 25.02 -24.94
N GLY A 500 13.17 24.65 -24.88
CA GLY A 500 12.07 25.49 -24.43
C GLY A 500 12.27 26.10 -23.03
N SER A 501 12.73 27.34 -23.00
CA SER A 501 12.41 28.40 -22.01
C SER A 501 13.35 29.61 -22.08
N LEU A 502 14.51 29.49 -22.76
CA LEU A 502 15.56 30.50 -22.76
C LEU A 502 15.48 31.53 -23.90
N GLY A 503 14.87 31.21 -25.05
CA GLY A 503 14.77 32.11 -26.21
C GLY A 503 13.84 33.32 -26.05
N GLN A 504 13.55 33.74 -24.83
CA GLN A 504 12.61 34.82 -24.53
C GLN A 504 13.24 36.20 -24.70
N TYR A 505 12.56 37.07 -25.45
CA TYR A 505 12.99 38.45 -25.72
C TYR A 505 11.85 39.47 -25.56
N PHE A 506 12.22 40.76 -25.57
CA PHE A 506 11.37 41.92 -25.38
C PHE A 506 11.67 42.95 -26.46
N ILE A 507 10.64 43.45 -27.14
CA ILE A 507 10.78 44.46 -28.20
C ILE A 507 10.57 45.85 -27.59
N VAL A 508 11.55 46.73 -27.79
CA VAL A 508 11.49 48.16 -27.39
C VAL A 508 11.97 49.05 -28.54
N GLY A 509 11.56 50.31 -28.56
CA GLY A 509 11.93 51.19 -29.67
C GLY A 509 11.08 52.45 -29.84
N THR A 510 11.14 53.06 -31.02
CA THR A 510 10.28 54.18 -31.46
C THR A 510 9.98 54.09 -32.95
N VAL A 511 8.77 54.48 -33.34
CA VAL A 511 8.35 54.63 -34.74
C VAL A 511 8.09 56.11 -35.05
N ALA A 512 8.08 56.49 -36.32
CA ALA A 512 7.85 57.88 -36.70
C ALA A 512 6.35 58.24 -36.67
N ASP A 513 6.07 59.50 -36.31
CA ASP A 513 4.71 60.03 -36.16
C ASP A 513 3.93 60.09 -37.48
N ASP A 514 2.73 59.51 -37.49
CA ASP A 514 1.90 59.32 -38.70
C ASP A 514 0.90 60.45 -38.96
N GLY A 515 0.54 61.21 -37.92
CA GLY A 515 -0.43 62.32 -37.96
C GLY A 515 -1.80 62.04 -37.34
N GLY A 516 -2.06 60.81 -36.87
CA GLY A 516 -3.22 60.42 -36.05
C GLY A 516 -4.53 60.10 -36.80
N ASP A 517 -5.20 59.03 -36.37
CA ASP A 517 -6.54 58.65 -36.84
C ASP A 517 -7.64 59.54 -36.23
N THR A 518 -8.75 59.65 -36.95
CA THR A 518 -9.95 60.42 -36.59
C THR A 518 -11.26 59.67 -36.92
N THR A 519 -11.17 58.39 -37.26
CA THR A 519 -12.31 57.52 -37.58
C THR A 519 -12.58 56.52 -36.45
N PRO A 520 -13.85 56.25 -36.07
CA PRO A 520 -14.16 55.20 -35.09
C PRO A 520 -14.01 53.78 -35.68
N PRO A 521 -13.74 52.77 -34.83
CA PRO A 521 -13.66 51.37 -35.23
C PRO A 521 -14.88 50.87 -36.02
N ASN A 522 -14.64 50.01 -37.00
CA ASN A 522 -15.69 49.40 -37.80
C ASN A 522 -16.03 47.99 -37.27
N PRO A 523 -17.31 47.64 -37.02
CA PRO A 523 -18.52 48.31 -37.49
C PRO A 523 -19.03 49.46 -36.61
N ASP A 524 -19.39 50.57 -37.26
CA ASP A 524 -20.16 51.67 -36.70
C ASP A 524 -21.55 51.75 -37.40
N PRO A 525 -22.69 51.55 -36.70
CA PRO A 525 -22.84 51.22 -35.29
C PRO A 525 -22.41 49.79 -34.94
N MET A 526 -22.04 49.60 -33.67
CA MET A 526 -21.70 48.30 -33.12
C MET A 526 -22.87 47.30 -33.14
N ALA A 527 -22.55 46.01 -33.10
CA ALA A 527 -23.52 44.92 -33.09
C ALA A 527 -23.21 43.86 -32.02
N TRP A 528 -24.20 43.00 -31.75
CA TRP A 528 -24.08 41.84 -30.87
C TRP A 528 -23.77 40.59 -31.70
N SER A 529 -22.76 39.80 -31.30
CA SER A 529 -22.59 38.42 -31.77
C SER A 529 -23.40 37.46 -30.90
N GLN A 530 -23.44 37.73 -29.59
CA GLN A 530 -24.36 37.13 -28.62
C GLN A 530 -25.12 38.26 -27.91
N ALA A 531 -26.43 38.30 -28.10
CA ALA A 531 -27.30 39.19 -27.36
C ALA A 531 -27.23 38.89 -25.85
N PRO A 532 -27.42 39.89 -24.97
CA PRO A 532 -27.54 39.68 -23.53
C PRO A 532 -28.51 38.53 -23.19
N GLN A 533 -28.04 37.57 -22.37
CA GLN A 533 -28.83 36.45 -21.88
C GLN A 533 -28.46 36.09 -20.44
N ALA A 534 -29.34 35.41 -19.71
CA ALA A 534 -29.07 35.03 -18.33
C ALA A 534 -28.02 33.92 -18.26
N ALA A 535 -26.90 34.20 -17.60
CA ALA A 535 -25.91 33.18 -17.21
C ALA A 535 -26.27 32.55 -15.85
N GLY A 536 -27.03 33.27 -15.02
CA GLY A 536 -27.45 32.81 -13.70
C GLY A 536 -28.52 33.70 -13.09
N ARG A 537 -28.63 33.62 -11.76
CA ARG A 537 -29.61 34.40 -10.96
C ARG A 537 -29.14 35.82 -10.63
N ASP A 538 -27.85 36.08 -10.66
CA ASP A 538 -27.21 37.38 -10.44
C ASP A 538 -26.26 37.77 -11.59
N MET A 539 -26.32 37.04 -12.71
CA MET A 539 -25.42 37.18 -13.86
C MET A 539 -26.15 37.22 -15.20
N ILE A 540 -25.78 38.18 -16.06
CA ILE A 540 -26.16 38.26 -17.48
C ILE A 540 -24.90 38.35 -18.34
N GLU A 541 -24.75 37.42 -19.28
CA GLU A 541 -23.62 37.37 -20.23
C GLU A 541 -24.00 37.97 -21.59
N MET A 542 -23.03 38.55 -22.30
CA MET A 542 -23.21 39.16 -23.62
C MET A 542 -21.90 39.20 -24.41
N LYS A 543 -21.98 39.23 -25.76
CA LYS A 543 -20.80 39.33 -26.63
C LYS A 543 -21.02 40.28 -27.80
N SER A 544 -20.13 41.25 -27.99
CA SER A 544 -20.10 42.10 -29.19
C SER A 544 -19.68 41.31 -30.43
N VAL A 545 -19.93 41.87 -31.62
CA VAL A 545 -19.07 41.52 -32.77
C VAL A 545 -17.69 42.14 -32.56
N SER A 546 -16.64 41.50 -33.05
CA SER A 546 -15.33 42.14 -33.12
C SER A 546 -15.40 43.36 -34.03
N ALA A 547 -14.82 44.47 -33.59
CA ALA A 547 -14.55 45.64 -34.39
C ALA A 547 -13.05 45.72 -34.69
N THR A 548 -12.72 46.32 -35.83
CA THR A 548 -11.36 46.50 -36.34
C THR A 548 -11.14 47.97 -36.66
N ASP A 549 -9.96 48.48 -36.34
CA ASP A 549 -9.56 49.85 -36.66
C ASP A 549 -8.18 49.86 -37.36
N ALA A 550 -7.86 50.96 -38.03
CA ALA A 550 -6.56 51.15 -38.71
C ALA A 550 -5.48 51.64 -37.74
N SER A 551 -5.85 52.31 -36.63
CA SER A 551 -4.95 52.81 -35.60
C SER A 551 -4.51 51.74 -34.58
N GLY A 552 -4.95 50.48 -34.72
CA GLY A 552 -4.53 49.35 -33.89
C GLY A 552 -5.62 48.84 -32.94
N GLY A 553 -5.30 48.75 -31.64
CA GLY A 553 -6.10 48.07 -30.63
C GLY A 553 -7.50 48.69 -30.42
N VAL A 554 -8.53 47.84 -30.37
CA VAL A 554 -9.92 48.22 -30.18
C VAL A 554 -10.45 47.72 -28.84
N GLU A 555 -10.97 48.64 -28.01
CA GLU A 555 -11.61 48.32 -26.74
C GLU A 555 -13.14 48.45 -26.82
N TYR A 556 -13.83 47.58 -26.09
CA TYR A 556 -15.28 47.51 -25.98
C TYR A 556 -15.76 48.00 -24.62
N ARG A 557 -17.00 48.50 -24.57
CA ARG A 557 -17.66 48.91 -23.33
C ARG A 557 -19.15 48.60 -23.34
N PHE A 558 -19.57 47.82 -22.35
CA PHE A 558 -20.92 47.29 -22.19
C PHE A 558 -21.67 48.13 -21.15
N THR A 559 -22.64 48.90 -21.60
CA THR A 559 -23.35 49.89 -20.78
C THR A 559 -24.73 49.38 -20.38
N CYS A 560 -24.94 49.12 -19.09
CA CYS A 560 -26.29 48.92 -18.55
C CYS A 560 -27.04 50.26 -18.57
N THR A 561 -28.17 50.29 -19.28
CA THR A 561 -29.00 51.48 -19.53
C THR A 561 -30.25 51.53 -18.65
N ALA A 562 -30.74 50.37 -18.20
CA ALA A 562 -31.83 50.23 -17.25
C ALA A 562 -31.73 48.88 -16.53
N GLY A 563 -32.17 48.82 -15.28
CA GLY A 563 -32.16 47.59 -14.47
C GLY A 563 -32.39 47.88 -12.99
N GLY A 564 -32.23 46.84 -12.16
CA GLY A 564 -32.20 46.96 -10.70
C GLY A 564 -30.83 47.36 -10.14
N PRO A 565 -30.59 47.16 -8.83
CA PRO A 565 -29.24 47.08 -8.26
C PRO A 565 -28.33 46.16 -9.09
N GLY A 566 -27.03 46.45 -9.11
CA GLY A 566 -26.07 45.74 -9.98
C GLY A 566 -26.03 46.20 -11.44
N CYS A 567 -26.96 47.06 -11.90
CA CYS A 567 -26.91 47.68 -13.24
C CYS A 567 -25.73 48.65 -13.38
N ASN A 568 -24.55 48.09 -13.62
CA ASN A 568 -23.29 48.77 -13.79
C ASN A 568 -22.91 48.83 -15.28
N THR A 569 -21.97 49.71 -15.61
CA THR A 569 -21.31 49.75 -16.93
C THR A 569 -19.92 49.17 -16.78
N SER A 570 -19.48 48.35 -17.74
CA SER A 570 -18.12 47.81 -17.75
C SER A 570 -17.06 48.94 -17.79
N PRO A 571 -15.81 48.68 -17.39
CA PRO A 571 -14.68 49.45 -17.89
C PRO A 571 -14.58 49.33 -19.42
N TRP A 572 -13.67 50.07 -20.03
CA TRP A 572 -13.17 49.70 -21.35
C TRP A 572 -12.28 48.45 -21.20
N GLN A 573 -12.35 47.56 -22.19
CA GLN A 573 -11.68 46.25 -22.17
C GLN A 573 -11.41 45.80 -23.61
N ALA A 574 -10.27 45.14 -23.87
CA ALA A 574 -10.00 44.53 -25.17
C ALA A 574 -10.99 43.38 -25.49
N GLU A 575 -11.60 42.78 -24.47
CA GLU A 575 -12.48 41.64 -24.63
C GLU A 575 -13.84 41.96 -25.26
N THR A 576 -14.22 41.13 -26.24
CA THR A 576 -15.54 41.19 -26.90
C THR A 576 -16.67 40.60 -26.04
N PHE A 577 -16.33 39.95 -24.92
CA PHE A 577 -17.26 39.28 -24.01
C PHE A 577 -17.36 40.00 -22.66
N TYR A 578 -18.55 40.05 -22.08
CA TYR A 578 -18.77 40.64 -20.75
C TYR A 578 -19.86 39.90 -19.97
N VAL A 579 -19.63 39.75 -18.66
CA VAL A 579 -20.62 39.26 -17.69
C VAL A 579 -20.95 40.40 -16.73
N ALA A 580 -22.22 40.78 -16.67
CA ALA A 580 -22.75 41.69 -15.68
C ALA A 580 -23.15 40.88 -14.43
N GLU A 581 -22.32 40.96 -13.38
CA GLU A 581 -22.49 40.22 -12.11
C GLU A 581 -23.15 41.07 -11.00
N GLY A 582 -23.54 40.43 -9.90
CA GLY A 582 -24.11 41.11 -8.73
C GLY A 582 -25.51 41.70 -8.97
N LEU A 583 -26.24 41.14 -9.93
CA LEU A 583 -27.60 41.53 -10.29
C LEU A 583 -28.62 40.94 -9.30
N ASN A 584 -29.84 41.48 -9.28
CA ASN A 584 -30.95 40.86 -8.58
C ASN A 584 -31.53 39.68 -9.38
N PRO A 585 -32.04 38.61 -8.74
CA PRO A 585 -32.80 37.55 -9.40
C PRO A 585 -34.17 38.05 -9.92
N ASP A 586 -34.74 37.31 -10.88
CA ASP A 586 -36.02 37.60 -11.55
C ASP A 586 -36.18 39.08 -11.96
N THR A 587 -35.09 39.70 -12.42
CA THR A 587 -35.02 41.14 -12.69
C THR A 587 -34.48 41.40 -14.10
N SER A 588 -35.14 42.28 -14.85
CA SER A 588 -34.73 42.62 -16.22
C SER A 588 -33.74 43.78 -16.27
N TYR A 589 -32.71 43.62 -17.10
CA TYR A 589 -31.64 44.58 -17.35
C TYR A 589 -31.47 44.79 -18.85
N ALA A 590 -31.07 46.00 -19.27
CA ALA A 590 -31.01 46.43 -20.66
C ALA A 590 -29.64 47.01 -21.02
N PHE A 591 -28.96 46.46 -22.03
CA PHE A 591 -27.58 46.79 -22.38
C PHE A 591 -27.41 47.28 -23.83
N HIS A 592 -26.42 48.13 -24.08
CA HIS A 592 -25.79 48.32 -25.40
C HIS A 592 -24.26 48.21 -25.28
N VAL A 593 -23.56 48.05 -26.41
CA VAL A 593 -22.09 48.08 -26.48
C VAL A 593 -21.60 49.16 -27.46
N THR A 594 -20.50 49.82 -27.10
CA THR A 594 -19.70 50.73 -27.95
C THR A 594 -18.28 50.21 -28.06
N ALA A 595 -17.57 50.54 -29.13
CA ALA A 595 -16.13 50.33 -29.26
C ALA A 595 -15.36 51.66 -29.36
N ARG A 596 -14.06 51.66 -29.04
CA ARG A 596 -13.12 52.77 -29.26
C ARG A 596 -11.77 52.25 -29.79
N ASP A 597 -11.08 53.09 -30.54
CA ASP A 597 -9.66 52.91 -30.89
C ASP A 597 -8.75 53.42 -29.75
N ALA A 598 -7.43 53.36 -29.97
CA ALA A 598 -6.42 53.89 -29.05
C ALA A 598 -6.46 55.43 -28.91
N LEU A 599 -6.95 56.15 -29.94
CA LEU A 599 -6.98 57.61 -29.99
C LEU A 599 -8.27 58.23 -29.42
N GLY A 600 -9.25 57.40 -29.06
CA GLY A 600 -10.49 57.78 -28.38
C GLY A 600 -11.67 58.10 -29.31
N ASN A 601 -11.61 57.73 -30.59
CA ASN A 601 -12.73 57.76 -31.52
C ASN A 601 -13.73 56.63 -31.18
N VAL A 602 -14.97 56.98 -30.83
CA VAL A 602 -15.99 56.04 -30.30
C VAL A 602 -17.11 55.80 -31.30
N THR A 603 -17.48 54.52 -31.49
CA THR A 603 -18.58 54.12 -32.37
C THR A 603 -19.96 54.56 -31.85
N GLN A 604 -20.96 54.61 -32.73
CA GLN A 604 -22.35 54.60 -32.29
C GLN A 604 -22.65 53.30 -31.53
N PRO A 605 -23.52 53.36 -30.49
CA PRO A 605 -23.86 52.21 -29.68
C PRO A 605 -24.72 51.20 -30.44
N SER A 606 -24.59 49.93 -30.06
CA SER A 606 -25.46 48.86 -30.55
C SER A 606 -26.93 49.04 -30.15
N PRO A 607 -27.87 48.36 -30.83
CA PRO A 607 -29.27 48.31 -30.39
C PRO A 607 -29.37 47.82 -28.94
N VAL A 608 -30.15 48.53 -28.12
CA VAL A 608 -30.39 48.13 -26.73
C VAL A 608 -31.18 46.82 -26.69
N VAL A 609 -30.67 45.84 -25.96
CA VAL A 609 -31.31 44.52 -25.79
C VAL A 609 -31.48 44.21 -24.30
N ASN A 610 -32.60 43.59 -23.97
CA ASN A 610 -32.97 43.24 -22.59
C ASN A 610 -32.77 41.75 -22.32
N ALA A 611 -32.23 41.43 -21.16
CA ALA A 611 -32.25 40.10 -20.55
C ALA A 611 -32.96 40.16 -19.19
N THR A 612 -33.29 38.99 -18.63
CA THR A 612 -33.86 38.85 -17.28
C THR A 612 -33.11 37.73 -16.58
N THR A 613 -32.55 37.99 -15.40
CA THR A 613 -31.88 36.98 -14.58
C THR A 613 -32.82 35.84 -14.20
N LEU A 614 -32.25 34.67 -13.91
CA LEU A 614 -33.05 33.51 -13.54
C LEU A 614 -33.80 33.75 -12.21
N ALA A 615 -34.96 33.12 -12.06
CA ALA A 615 -35.69 33.00 -10.80
C ALA A 615 -35.20 31.76 -10.04
N ASN A 616 -35.49 31.65 -8.73
CA ASN A 616 -35.17 30.43 -7.97
C ASN A 616 -36.15 29.31 -8.31
N ALA A 617 -35.67 28.22 -8.88
CA ALA A 617 -36.37 26.95 -8.95
C ALA A 617 -36.32 26.24 -7.59
N ALA A 618 -36.40 24.91 -7.58
CA ALA A 618 -36.04 24.08 -6.44
C ALA A 618 -35.02 23.03 -6.93
N PRO A 619 -34.09 22.59 -6.07
CA PRO A 619 -33.08 21.61 -6.46
C PRO A 619 -33.70 20.24 -6.79
N SER A 620 -32.99 19.40 -7.53
CA SER A 620 -33.41 18.05 -7.92
C SER A 620 -32.73 16.99 -7.06
N ALA A 621 -33.39 16.58 -5.98
CA ALA A 621 -33.02 15.42 -5.16
C ALA A 621 -33.21 14.10 -5.94
N LYS A 622 -32.38 13.06 -5.69
CA LYS A 622 -32.45 11.73 -6.33
C LYS A 622 -32.14 10.60 -5.34
N ASP A 623 -32.82 9.47 -5.47
CA ASP A 623 -32.70 8.38 -4.50
C ASP A 623 -31.29 7.75 -4.43
N ASP A 624 -30.85 7.46 -3.21
CA ASP A 624 -29.54 6.90 -2.87
C ASP A 624 -29.61 5.44 -2.44
N THR A 625 -28.49 4.73 -2.61
CA THR A 625 -28.28 3.39 -2.04
C THR A 625 -26.92 3.27 -1.37
N ALA A 626 -26.87 2.67 -0.18
CA ALA A 626 -25.63 2.35 0.51
C ALA A 626 -25.67 0.98 1.18
N THR A 627 -24.50 0.37 1.38
CA THR A 627 -24.33 -0.93 2.03
C THR A 627 -23.19 -0.88 3.04
N GLY A 628 -23.29 -1.63 4.14
CA GLY A 628 -22.21 -1.78 5.11
C GLY A 628 -22.54 -2.77 6.25
N GLY A 629 -21.56 -3.08 7.10
CA GLY A 629 -21.71 -4.13 8.10
C GLY A 629 -22.55 -3.75 9.33
N ARG A 630 -23.24 -4.73 9.90
CA ARG A 630 -23.82 -4.70 11.25
C ARG A 630 -22.87 -4.04 12.26
N ASN A 631 -23.42 -3.20 13.14
CA ASN A 631 -22.68 -2.45 14.16
C ASN A 631 -21.62 -1.45 13.64
N THR A 632 -21.59 -1.13 12.33
CA THR A 632 -20.73 -0.08 11.75
C THR A 632 -21.53 1.15 11.30
N ASN A 633 -20.88 2.31 11.21
CA ASN A 633 -21.50 3.52 10.65
C ASN A 633 -21.36 3.52 9.12
N ILE A 634 -22.46 3.80 8.43
CA ILE A 634 -22.54 3.85 6.97
C ILE A 634 -22.71 5.31 6.57
N THR A 635 -21.72 5.87 5.88
CA THR A 635 -21.75 7.26 5.40
C THR A 635 -22.20 7.29 3.94
N VAL A 636 -23.23 8.09 3.64
CA VAL A 636 -23.82 8.25 2.32
C VAL A 636 -23.56 9.67 1.82
N ALA A 637 -23.01 9.80 0.61
CA ALA A 637 -22.66 11.07 -0.01
C ALA A 637 -23.82 11.60 -0.86
N VAL A 638 -24.95 11.89 -0.21
CA VAL A 638 -26.25 12.11 -0.86
C VAL A 638 -26.29 13.28 -1.86
N LEU A 639 -25.38 14.24 -1.76
CA LEU A 639 -25.29 15.33 -2.74
C LEU A 639 -24.56 14.95 -4.05
N ALA A 640 -24.10 13.70 -4.21
CA ALA A 640 -23.29 13.28 -5.36
C ALA A 640 -24.09 12.98 -6.64
N ASN A 641 -25.38 12.69 -6.51
CA ASN A 641 -26.34 12.49 -7.61
C ASN A 641 -27.30 13.70 -7.75
N ASP A 642 -27.44 14.52 -6.71
CA ASP A 642 -28.28 15.72 -6.65
C ASP A 642 -27.74 16.89 -7.49
N SER A 643 -28.63 17.82 -7.85
CA SER A 643 -28.29 18.92 -8.76
C SER A 643 -29.29 20.07 -8.68
N ASP A 644 -28.83 21.32 -8.69
CA ASP A 644 -29.69 22.50 -8.80
C ASP A 644 -29.77 23.03 -10.25
N PRO A 645 -30.95 23.47 -10.76
CA PRO A 645 -31.08 23.97 -12.14
C PRO A 645 -30.35 25.28 -12.40
N GLU A 646 -30.28 26.19 -11.42
CA GLU A 646 -29.54 27.45 -11.50
C GLU A 646 -28.08 27.32 -11.03
N ARG A 647 -27.71 26.11 -10.56
CA ARG A 647 -26.40 25.75 -9.96
C ARG A 647 -26.14 26.40 -8.60
N ASP A 648 -27.19 26.74 -7.86
CA ASP A 648 -27.06 27.24 -6.50
C ASP A 648 -26.50 26.18 -5.54
N HIS A 649 -25.89 26.63 -4.43
CA HIS A 649 -25.23 25.73 -3.48
C HIS A 649 -26.28 24.95 -2.65
N ILE A 650 -26.49 23.68 -3.00
CA ILE A 650 -27.35 22.76 -2.25
C ILE A 650 -26.69 22.24 -0.97
N SER A 651 -27.50 21.98 0.06
CA SER A 651 -27.08 21.37 1.32
C SER A 651 -28.17 20.49 1.91
N VAL A 652 -27.80 19.44 2.64
CA VAL A 652 -28.74 18.56 3.36
C VAL A 652 -29.28 19.31 4.59
N SER A 653 -30.55 19.74 4.52
CA SER A 653 -31.20 20.51 5.59
C SER A 653 -31.93 19.62 6.58
N HIS A 654 -32.43 18.46 6.15
CA HIS A 654 -33.08 17.48 7.03
C HIS A 654 -32.77 16.02 6.63
N ALA A 655 -32.83 15.13 7.61
CA ALA A 655 -32.82 13.69 7.43
C ALA A 655 -33.82 13.08 8.41
N ALA A 656 -34.79 12.32 7.90
CA ALA A 656 -35.82 11.69 8.71
C ALA A 656 -35.25 10.53 9.54
N SER A 657 -35.79 10.30 10.74
CA SER A 657 -35.40 9.15 11.55
C SER A 657 -35.80 7.83 10.86
N PRO A 658 -34.85 6.92 10.59
CA PRO A 658 -35.15 5.61 10.00
C PRO A 658 -35.79 4.66 11.01
N ALA A 659 -36.26 3.49 10.57
CA ALA A 659 -36.98 2.55 11.44
C ALA A 659 -36.05 1.64 12.26
N ASN A 660 -34.86 1.32 11.75
CA ASN A 660 -33.93 0.33 12.31
C ASN A 660 -32.54 0.91 12.64
N GLY A 661 -32.41 2.23 12.74
CA GLY A 661 -31.17 2.90 13.12
C GLY A 661 -31.37 4.34 13.57
N SER A 662 -30.34 5.17 13.36
CA SER A 662 -30.38 6.62 13.55
C SER A 662 -29.50 7.31 12.50
N VAL A 663 -29.85 8.53 12.12
CA VAL A 663 -29.11 9.33 11.14
C VAL A 663 -28.59 10.62 11.75
N ASN A 664 -27.43 11.07 11.27
CA ASN A 664 -26.91 12.41 11.50
C ASN A 664 -26.39 12.97 10.17
N THR A 665 -26.64 14.24 9.88
CA THR A 665 -26.04 14.94 8.72
C THR A 665 -25.07 16.01 9.18
N ASN A 666 -24.09 16.31 8.33
CA ASN A 666 -23.16 17.44 8.44
C ASN A 666 -23.46 18.56 7.40
N GLY A 667 -24.53 18.43 6.62
CA GLY A 667 -24.89 19.34 5.52
C GLY A 667 -24.47 18.86 4.12
N THR A 668 -23.61 17.84 3.98
CA THR A 668 -23.19 17.29 2.68
C THR A 668 -23.25 15.76 2.58
N THR A 669 -23.17 15.07 3.71
CA THR A 669 -23.31 13.62 3.83
C THR A 669 -24.28 13.26 4.95
N ILE A 670 -24.78 12.03 4.92
CA ILE A 670 -25.60 11.46 6.00
C ILE A 670 -24.90 10.21 6.53
N THR A 671 -24.61 10.20 7.83
CA THR A 671 -24.12 9.02 8.53
C THR A 671 -25.29 8.29 9.17
N TYR A 672 -25.59 7.11 8.64
CA TYR A 672 -26.53 6.16 9.22
C TYR A 672 -25.79 5.22 10.19
N THR A 673 -26.35 5.05 11.39
CA THR A 673 -25.89 4.10 12.40
C THR A 673 -27.03 3.10 12.65
N PRO A 674 -26.88 1.80 12.30
CA PRO A 674 -27.90 0.80 12.58
C PRO A 674 -28.10 0.56 14.07
N ASN A 675 -29.28 0.07 14.43
CA ASN A 675 -29.54 -0.47 15.75
C ASN A 675 -28.57 -1.62 16.04
N ARG A 676 -28.15 -1.73 17.32
CA ARG A 676 -27.13 -2.71 17.70
C ARG A 676 -27.61 -4.13 17.41
N ASP A 677 -26.73 -4.90 16.77
CA ASP A 677 -26.91 -6.30 16.35
C ASP A 677 -27.97 -6.53 15.25
N TRP A 678 -28.52 -5.45 14.68
CA TRP A 678 -29.48 -5.51 13.56
C TRP A 678 -28.79 -5.66 12.19
N SER A 679 -29.50 -6.26 11.24
CA SER A 679 -29.09 -6.46 9.84
C SER A 679 -30.33 -6.64 8.96
N GLY A 680 -30.30 -6.13 7.74
CA GLY A 680 -31.45 -6.05 6.83
C GLY A 680 -31.44 -4.77 5.99
N THR A 681 -32.56 -4.44 5.33
CA THR A 681 -32.72 -3.18 4.60
C THR A 681 -33.54 -2.17 5.42
N ASP A 682 -33.08 -0.93 5.50
CA ASP A 682 -33.75 0.20 6.13
C ASP A 682 -33.82 1.38 5.15
N GLU A 683 -34.74 2.31 5.36
CA GLU A 683 -35.00 3.41 4.42
C GLU A 683 -35.40 4.69 5.17
N PHE A 684 -34.94 5.85 4.70
CA PHE A 684 -35.33 7.15 5.23
C PHE A 684 -35.32 8.24 4.15
N ALA A 685 -36.21 9.22 4.28
CA ALA A 685 -36.19 10.42 3.45
C ALA A 685 -35.15 11.43 3.94
N TYR A 686 -34.54 12.16 3.01
CA TYR A 686 -33.73 13.35 3.29
C TYR A 686 -34.26 14.55 2.50
N GLU A 687 -33.94 15.75 2.97
CA GLU A 687 -34.30 17.01 2.32
C GLU A 687 -33.03 17.81 2.03
N ILE A 688 -32.91 18.28 0.79
CA ILE A 688 -31.89 19.24 0.37
C ILE A 688 -32.52 20.61 0.20
N THR A 689 -31.74 21.66 0.45
CA THR A 689 -32.16 23.05 0.30
C THR A 689 -31.04 23.84 -0.35
N ASP A 690 -31.39 24.67 -1.32
CA ASP A 690 -30.49 25.62 -1.98
C ASP A 690 -30.10 26.78 -1.02
N SER A 691 -29.19 27.65 -1.45
CA SER A 691 -28.71 28.79 -0.65
C SER A 691 -29.73 29.93 -0.45
N PHE A 692 -30.94 29.81 -1.00
CA PHE A 692 -31.98 30.83 -1.04
C PHE A 692 -33.34 30.36 -0.47
N GLY A 693 -33.51 29.06 -0.23
CA GLY A 693 -34.54 28.47 0.62
C GLY A 693 -35.61 27.63 -0.06
N ALA A 694 -35.47 27.23 -1.34
CA ALA A 694 -36.32 26.16 -1.89
C ALA A 694 -35.68 24.78 -1.66
N SER A 695 -36.52 23.75 -1.65
CA SER A 695 -36.12 22.41 -1.21
C SER A 695 -36.76 21.29 -2.01
N ALA A 696 -36.12 20.12 -1.95
CA ALA A 696 -36.60 18.88 -2.51
C ALA A 696 -36.20 17.69 -1.63
N SER A 697 -36.83 16.54 -1.83
CA SER A 697 -36.61 15.35 -1.02
C SER A 697 -36.52 14.08 -1.88
N ALA A 698 -35.66 13.16 -1.45
CA ALA A 698 -35.50 11.82 -2.00
C ALA A 698 -35.28 10.82 -0.84
N VAL A 699 -35.15 9.52 -1.13
CA VAL A 699 -34.88 8.50 -0.11
C VAL A 699 -33.47 7.92 -0.18
N VAL A 700 -32.88 7.66 0.99
CA VAL A 700 -31.69 6.83 1.14
C VAL A 700 -32.12 5.44 1.58
N LYS A 701 -31.73 4.44 0.79
CA LYS A 701 -31.96 3.02 1.08
C LYS A 701 -30.66 2.36 1.53
N VAL A 702 -30.61 1.91 2.77
CA VAL A 702 -29.42 1.30 3.38
C VAL A 702 -29.59 -0.20 3.56
N THR A 703 -28.61 -0.98 3.12
CA THR A 703 -28.53 -2.42 3.40
C THR A 703 -27.43 -2.67 4.44
N VAL A 704 -27.78 -3.35 5.53
CA VAL A 704 -26.89 -3.66 6.64
C VAL A 704 -26.63 -5.16 6.65
N ASP A 705 -25.43 -5.55 6.23
CA ASP A 705 -25.03 -6.94 6.12
C ASP A 705 -24.83 -7.56 7.52
N ALA A 706 -25.19 -8.83 7.68
CA ALA A 706 -25.03 -9.54 8.95
C ALA A 706 -23.54 -9.70 9.35
N GLY A 707 -22.66 -9.78 8.35
CA GLY A 707 -21.28 -10.31 8.46
C GLY A 707 -21.29 -11.84 8.55
N ASN A 708 -20.20 -12.50 8.12
CA ASN A 708 -20.03 -13.95 8.34
C ASN A 708 -20.03 -14.25 9.84
N ALA A 709 -20.79 -15.26 10.24
CA ALA A 709 -20.65 -15.93 11.52
C ALA A 709 -19.51 -16.95 11.47
N SER A 710 -18.98 -17.33 12.64
CA SER A 710 -18.02 -18.43 12.71
C SER A 710 -18.73 -19.80 12.64
N PRO A 711 -18.11 -20.82 12.06
CA PRO A 711 -18.63 -22.19 12.08
C PRO A 711 -18.91 -22.74 13.48
N LEU A 712 -19.77 -23.75 13.56
CA LEU A 712 -20.05 -24.51 14.78
C LEU A 712 -19.60 -25.96 14.62
N ALA A 713 -18.38 -26.25 15.05
CA ALA A 713 -17.85 -27.61 15.10
C ALA A 713 -18.43 -28.42 16.28
N ARG A 714 -18.57 -29.74 16.15
CA ARG A 714 -19.18 -30.63 17.16
C ARG A 714 -18.39 -31.93 17.35
N ASP A 715 -18.25 -32.39 18.60
CA ASP A 715 -17.45 -33.58 18.91
C ASP A 715 -17.92 -34.87 18.18
N ASP A 716 -16.96 -35.61 17.66
CA ASP A 716 -17.13 -36.85 16.89
C ASP A 716 -16.85 -38.12 17.72
N ARG A 717 -17.40 -39.25 17.27
CA ARG A 717 -17.07 -40.59 17.78
C ARG A 717 -16.93 -41.60 16.65
N ALA A 718 -15.85 -42.36 16.68
CA ALA A 718 -15.62 -43.48 15.76
C ALA A 718 -14.96 -44.67 16.45
N THR A 719 -15.10 -45.86 15.86
CA THR A 719 -14.52 -47.11 16.37
C THR A 719 -13.78 -47.82 15.25
N GLY A 720 -12.65 -48.45 15.54
CA GLY A 720 -11.83 -49.16 14.56
C GLY A 720 -11.15 -50.40 15.14
N GLU A 721 -10.39 -51.08 14.28
CA GLU A 721 -9.59 -52.25 14.65
C GLU A 721 -8.10 -51.89 14.68
N ILE A 722 -7.34 -52.63 15.48
CA ILE A 722 -5.88 -52.53 15.56
C ILE A 722 -5.23 -52.57 14.17
N ASN A 723 -4.12 -51.82 14.01
CA ASN A 723 -3.36 -51.73 12.76
C ASN A 723 -4.14 -51.25 11.51
N THR A 724 -5.39 -50.80 11.64
CA THR A 724 -6.26 -50.40 10.50
C THR A 724 -6.58 -48.90 10.50
N PRO A 725 -6.32 -48.15 9.41
CA PRO A 725 -6.71 -46.74 9.30
C PRO A 725 -8.24 -46.53 9.30
N LEU A 726 -8.69 -45.54 10.07
CA LEU A 726 -10.08 -45.19 10.33
C LEU A 726 -10.41 -43.81 9.75
N VAL A 727 -11.35 -43.73 8.82
CA VAL A 727 -11.79 -42.46 8.19
C VAL A 727 -13.03 -41.92 8.90
N VAL A 728 -12.89 -40.74 9.50
CA VAL A 728 -13.94 -40.02 10.25
C VAL A 728 -14.45 -38.84 9.41
N LYS A 729 -15.78 -38.77 9.27
CA LYS A 729 -16.48 -37.74 8.48
C LYS A 729 -16.82 -36.53 9.35
N VAL A 730 -15.78 -35.82 9.82
CA VAL A 730 -15.93 -34.78 10.85
C VAL A 730 -16.87 -33.63 10.47
N LEU A 731 -17.06 -33.35 9.18
CA LEU A 731 -18.02 -32.33 8.72
C LEU A 731 -19.49 -32.82 8.61
N ALA A 732 -19.85 -33.96 9.24
CA ALA A 732 -21.19 -34.55 9.11
C ALA A 732 -22.20 -34.07 10.17
N ASN A 733 -21.72 -33.49 11.26
CA ASN A 733 -22.44 -32.92 12.39
C ASN A 733 -22.18 -31.40 12.55
N ASP A 734 -21.10 -30.89 11.94
CA ASP A 734 -20.76 -29.47 11.88
C ASP A 734 -21.72 -28.67 11.00
N GLU A 735 -21.95 -27.40 11.37
CA GLU A 735 -22.81 -26.48 10.62
C GLU A 735 -22.24 -25.07 10.61
N ASP A 736 -22.54 -24.30 9.56
CA ASP A 736 -22.27 -22.87 9.51
C ASP A 736 -23.60 -22.08 9.61
N PRO A 737 -23.69 -21.02 10.44
CA PRO A 737 -24.93 -20.25 10.60
C PRO A 737 -25.42 -19.54 9.34
N ASP A 738 -24.52 -19.17 8.42
CA ASP A 738 -24.86 -18.53 7.15
C ASP A 738 -25.06 -19.57 6.01
N GLY A 739 -24.85 -20.86 6.31
CA GLY A 739 -24.95 -21.97 5.37
C GLY A 739 -23.70 -22.17 4.49
N ASP A 740 -22.59 -21.57 4.89
CA ASP A 740 -21.32 -21.59 4.15
C ASP A 740 -20.69 -23.00 4.10
N ARG A 741 -19.87 -23.25 3.07
CA ARG A 741 -19.21 -24.56 2.91
C ARG A 741 -17.97 -24.66 3.79
N LEU A 742 -18.04 -25.49 4.82
CA LEU A 742 -16.92 -25.80 5.70
C LEU A 742 -15.80 -26.62 5.03
N GLN A 743 -14.57 -26.39 5.51
CA GLN A 743 -13.36 -27.17 5.19
C GLN A 743 -12.58 -27.47 6.46
N VAL A 744 -12.02 -28.68 6.59
CA VAL A 744 -11.06 -29.03 7.65
C VAL A 744 -9.71 -28.38 7.32
N THR A 745 -9.25 -27.47 8.17
CA THR A 745 -8.02 -26.67 7.96
C THR A 745 -6.88 -27.05 8.90
N GLY A 746 -7.16 -27.79 9.97
CA GLY A 746 -6.14 -28.29 10.90
C GLY A 746 -6.59 -29.56 11.61
N VAL A 747 -5.64 -30.41 11.97
CA VAL A 747 -5.86 -31.61 12.79
C VAL A 747 -4.66 -31.76 13.74
N ALA A 748 -4.91 -32.04 15.01
CA ALA A 748 -3.86 -32.32 15.99
C ALA A 748 -3.35 -33.76 15.88
N THR A 749 -2.08 -33.99 16.23
CA THR A 749 -1.53 -35.34 16.40
C THR A 749 -2.13 -35.96 17.67
N PRO A 750 -2.70 -37.18 17.61
CA PRO A 750 -3.24 -37.90 18.76
C PRO A 750 -2.14 -38.50 19.65
N ALA A 751 -2.50 -39.13 20.77
CA ALA A 751 -1.53 -39.68 21.72
C ALA A 751 -0.95 -41.05 21.30
N HIS A 752 -1.74 -41.86 20.59
CA HIS A 752 -1.44 -43.26 20.27
C HIS A 752 -1.66 -43.60 18.79
N GLY A 753 -1.43 -42.64 17.90
CA GLY A 753 -1.53 -42.84 16.47
C GLY A 753 -0.98 -41.68 15.64
N SER A 754 -1.50 -41.53 14.43
CA SER A 754 -1.24 -40.39 13.55
C SER A 754 -2.51 -39.98 12.81
N THR A 755 -2.58 -38.72 12.39
CA THR A 755 -3.75 -38.12 11.74
C THR A 755 -3.37 -37.44 10.42
N SER A 756 -4.28 -37.49 9.44
CA SER A 756 -4.20 -36.74 8.19
C SER A 756 -5.59 -36.33 7.72
N THR A 757 -5.69 -35.36 6.79
CA THR A 757 -6.97 -34.89 6.25
C THR A 757 -6.88 -34.64 4.74
N ASP A 758 -8.00 -34.85 4.05
CA ASP A 758 -8.22 -34.46 2.65
C ASP A 758 -8.90 -33.07 2.53
N GLY A 759 -9.13 -32.39 3.65
CA GLY A 759 -9.89 -31.14 3.76
C GLY A 759 -11.38 -31.31 4.06
N VAL A 760 -11.90 -32.54 4.13
CA VAL A 760 -13.33 -32.86 4.38
C VAL A 760 -13.50 -33.94 5.45
N ASN A 761 -12.59 -34.91 5.48
CA ASN A 761 -12.55 -36.05 6.39
C ASN A 761 -11.20 -36.06 7.13
N VAL A 762 -11.15 -36.74 8.27
CA VAL A 762 -9.88 -37.03 8.96
C VAL A 762 -9.63 -38.54 8.94
N THR A 763 -8.44 -38.95 8.55
CA THR A 763 -7.98 -40.34 8.69
C THR A 763 -7.10 -40.45 9.93
N TYR A 764 -7.56 -41.23 10.91
CA TYR A 764 -6.77 -41.66 12.06
C TYR A 764 -6.11 -43.00 11.73
N THR A 765 -4.82 -43.16 12.02
CA THR A 765 -4.12 -44.45 11.94
C THR A 765 -3.57 -44.79 13.32
N PRO A 766 -4.01 -45.91 13.95
CA PRO A 766 -3.48 -46.36 15.23
C PRO A 766 -1.96 -46.56 15.18
N ALA A 767 -1.28 -46.45 16.32
CA ALA A 767 0.09 -46.91 16.44
C ALA A 767 0.15 -48.45 16.25
N PRO A 768 1.25 -48.99 15.69
CA PRO A 768 1.39 -50.44 15.49
C PRO A 768 1.18 -51.21 16.79
N ASP A 769 0.34 -52.24 16.72
CA ASP A 769 -0.02 -53.14 17.81
C ASP A 769 -0.57 -52.43 19.08
N TRP A 770 -1.20 -51.27 18.90
CA TRP A 770 -1.88 -50.54 19.98
C TRP A 770 -3.42 -50.59 19.86
N SER A 771 -4.09 -50.81 21.00
CA SER A 771 -5.55 -50.82 21.16
C SER A 771 -5.97 -50.05 22.42
N GLY A 772 -7.19 -49.52 22.42
CA GLY A 772 -7.75 -48.66 23.46
C GLY A 772 -8.35 -47.38 22.89
N SER A 773 -8.68 -46.43 23.77
CA SER A 773 -9.28 -45.15 23.39
C SER A 773 -8.25 -44.03 23.25
N ASP A 774 -8.37 -43.22 22.20
CA ASP A 774 -7.50 -42.08 21.87
C ASP A 774 -8.36 -40.86 21.46
N SER A 775 -7.76 -39.67 21.37
CA SER A 775 -8.46 -38.47 20.93
C SER A 775 -7.55 -37.42 20.32
N PHE A 776 -8.12 -36.62 19.42
CA PHE A 776 -7.47 -35.47 18.80
C PHE A 776 -8.49 -34.37 18.50
N SER A 777 -8.05 -33.12 18.47
CA SER A 777 -8.86 -32.01 17.97
C SER A 777 -8.69 -31.80 16.48
N TYR A 778 -9.71 -31.24 15.84
CA TYR A 778 -9.65 -30.71 14.49
C TYR A 778 -10.19 -29.27 14.45
N THR A 779 -9.79 -28.55 13.41
CA THR A 779 -10.21 -27.17 13.13
C THR A 779 -10.91 -27.13 11.78
N VAL A 780 -12.07 -26.49 11.74
CA VAL A 780 -12.80 -26.16 10.51
C VAL A 780 -12.74 -24.67 10.24
N ALA A 781 -12.87 -24.30 8.96
CA ALA A 781 -13.03 -22.91 8.53
C ALA A 781 -14.21 -22.75 7.57
N ASP A 782 -14.80 -21.56 7.56
CA ASP A 782 -15.63 -21.06 6.47
C ASP A 782 -14.76 -20.50 5.31
N PRO A 783 -15.36 -20.09 4.17
CA PRO A 783 -14.64 -19.41 3.09
C PRO A 783 -14.09 -18.02 3.45
N ALA A 784 -14.55 -17.39 4.55
CA ALA A 784 -14.06 -16.10 5.03
C ALA A 784 -12.81 -16.22 5.94
N GLY A 785 -12.47 -17.43 6.38
CA GLY A 785 -11.34 -17.72 7.28
C GLY A 785 -11.67 -17.66 8.78
N LEU A 786 -12.95 -17.58 9.16
CA LEU A 786 -13.39 -17.78 10.54
C LEU A 786 -13.35 -19.27 10.89
N THR A 787 -12.99 -19.60 12.13
CA THR A 787 -12.68 -20.99 12.52
C THR A 787 -13.41 -21.48 13.77
N SER A 788 -13.54 -22.79 13.86
CA SER A 788 -14.16 -23.51 14.97
C SER A 788 -13.42 -24.83 15.23
N THR A 789 -13.50 -25.37 16.45
CA THR A 789 -12.72 -26.55 16.85
C THR A 789 -13.52 -27.54 17.69
N ALA A 790 -13.43 -28.82 17.38
CA ALA A 790 -14.04 -29.90 18.14
C ALA A 790 -13.09 -31.11 18.29
N THR A 791 -13.52 -32.10 19.06
CA THR A 791 -12.73 -33.28 19.43
C THR A 791 -13.28 -34.55 18.78
N VAL A 792 -12.42 -35.31 18.11
CA VAL A 792 -12.72 -36.69 17.72
C VAL A 792 -12.28 -37.63 18.84
N PHE A 793 -13.18 -38.47 19.30
CA PHE A 793 -12.87 -39.61 20.17
C PHE A 793 -12.87 -40.89 19.34
N VAL A 794 -11.76 -41.65 19.37
CA VAL A 794 -11.65 -42.96 18.71
C VAL A 794 -11.46 -44.06 19.73
N ASP A 795 -12.02 -45.23 19.46
CA ASP A 795 -11.84 -46.44 20.27
C ASP A 795 -11.41 -47.60 19.37
N ILE A 796 -10.23 -48.16 19.64
CA ILE A 796 -9.56 -49.17 18.80
C ILE A 796 -9.62 -50.52 19.51
N ALA A 797 -10.37 -51.45 18.94
CA ALA A 797 -10.45 -52.81 19.43
C ALA A 797 -9.12 -53.55 19.21
N ALA A 798 -8.75 -54.41 20.17
CA ALA A 798 -7.77 -55.46 19.91
C ALA A 798 -8.34 -56.42 18.85
N GLY A 799 -7.47 -56.88 17.95
CA GLY A 799 -7.82 -57.93 17.00
C GLY A 799 -7.67 -59.32 17.63
N ASN A 800 -8.50 -60.27 17.21
CA ASN A 800 -8.50 -61.64 17.74
C ASN A 800 -7.12 -62.33 17.58
N GLN A 801 -6.70 -63.06 18.62
CA GLN A 801 -5.39 -63.69 18.73
C GLN A 801 -5.49 -65.22 18.60
N PRO A 802 -4.47 -65.90 18.03
CA PRO A 802 -4.53 -67.35 17.86
C PRO A 802 -4.45 -68.10 19.21
N PRO A 803 -5.18 -69.22 19.35
CA PRO A 803 -5.21 -69.97 20.59
C PRO A 803 -3.88 -70.68 20.91
N VAL A 804 -3.73 -71.15 22.15
CA VAL A 804 -2.53 -71.84 22.65
C VAL A 804 -2.88 -73.27 23.06
N ALA A 805 -2.46 -74.25 22.25
CA ALA A 805 -2.63 -75.67 22.55
C ALA A 805 -1.46 -76.24 23.39
N VAL A 806 -1.73 -77.14 24.33
CA VAL A 806 -0.75 -77.67 25.30
C VAL A 806 -0.81 -79.20 25.37
N ASN A 807 0.35 -79.88 25.28
CA ASN A 807 0.39 -81.35 25.19
C ASN A 807 -0.21 -82.09 26.40
N ASP A 808 -0.98 -83.15 26.12
CA ASP A 808 -1.64 -84.03 27.09
C ASP A 808 -0.90 -85.34 27.37
N THR A 809 -1.30 -85.98 28.48
CA THR A 809 -1.02 -87.39 28.76
C THR A 809 -2.26 -88.14 29.25
N ALA A 810 -2.37 -89.43 28.91
CA ALA A 810 -3.46 -90.30 29.38
C ALA A 810 -2.97 -91.74 29.58
N GLN A 811 -3.72 -92.53 30.36
CA GLN A 811 -3.44 -93.96 30.60
C GLN A 811 -4.70 -94.81 30.40
N THR A 812 -4.53 -96.05 29.92
CA THR A 812 -5.60 -97.06 29.82
C THR A 812 -5.04 -98.49 29.87
N HIS A 813 -5.91 -99.49 29.81
CA HIS A 813 -5.55 -100.88 29.58
C HIS A 813 -5.79 -101.27 28.11
N ALA A 814 -5.12 -102.34 27.65
CA ALA A 814 -5.37 -102.97 26.36
C ALA A 814 -6.86 -103.33 26.21
N ASP A 815 -7.36 -103.25 24.97
CA ASP A 815 -8.78 -103.39 24.60
C ASP A 815 -9.74 -102.29 25.15
N ASN A 816 -9.31 -101.42 26.08
CA ASN A 816 -10.18 -100.39 26.69
C ASN A 816 -9.98 -98.98 26.09
N PRO A 817 -11.04 -98.33 25.56
CA PRO A 817 -10.97 -96.95 25.08
C PRO A 817 -10.88 -95.93 26.22
N VAL A 818 -10.19 -94.82 25.97
CA VAL A 818 -10.03 -93.70 26.91
C VAL A 818 -10.47 -92.38 26.28
N LYS A 819 -11.07 -91.50 27.10
CA LYS A 819 -11.37 -90.11 26.74
C LYS A 819 -10.37 -89.17 27.40
N VAL A 820 -9.90 -88.17 26.65
CA VAL A 820 -8.90 -87.19 27.06
C VAL A 820 -9.47 -85.79 26.82
N SER A 821 -9.59 -85.00 27.90
CA SER A 821 -10.15 -83.65 27.90
C SER A 821 -9.10 -82.62 27.47
N VAL A 822 -8.61 -82.73 26.24
CA VAL A 822 -7.47 -81.95 25.70
C VAL A 822 -7.66 -80.43 25.78
N LEU A 823 -8.91 -79.95 25.76
CA LEU A 823 -9.24 -78.52 25.95
C LEU A 823 -9.13 -78.05 27.43
N GLY A 824 -8.61 -78.88 28.34
CA GLY A 824 -8.57 -78.60 29.78
C GLY A 824 -7.34 -77.82 30.25
N ASN A 825 -6.31 -77.76 29.41
CA ASN A 825 -5.02 -77.09 29.59
C ASN A 825 -4.67 -76.16 28.42
N ASP A 826 -5.42 -76.23 27.31
CA ASP A 826 -5.43 -75.23 26.24
C ASP A 826 -6.00 -73.89 26.75
N SER A 827 -5.58 -72.78 26.14
CA SER A 827 -6.06 -71.45 26.50
C SER A 827 -6.11 -70.51 25.31
N ASP A 828 -7.12 -69.66 25.27
CA ASP A 828 -7.21 -68.57 24.32
C ASP A 828 -6.77 -67.23 24.95
N PRO A 829 -6.00 -66.36 24.26
CA PRO A 829 -5.58 -65.06 24.81
C PRO A 829 -6.73 -64.07 25.06
N ASP A 830 -7.75 -64.09 24.21
CA ASP A 830 -8.94 -63.22 24.30
C ASP A 830 -10.08 -63.88 25.10
N GLY A 831 -9.89 -65.15 25.46
CA GLY A 831 -10.74 -65.93 26.37
C GLY A 831 -11.81 -66.75 25.66
N ASP A 832 -11.66 -66.96 24.36
CA ASP A 832 -12.71 -67.47 23.49
C ASP A 832 -12.95 -69.00 23.58
N VAL A 833 -14.11 -69.45 23.08
CA VAL A 833 -14.56 -70.84 23.29
C VAL A 833 -13.97 -71.81 22.26
N LEU A 834 -12.87 -72.44 22.65
CA LEU A 834 -12.10 -73.39 21.84
C LEU A 834 -12.88 -74.64 21.41
N SER A 835 -12.56 -75.14 20.21
CA SER A 835 -13.08 -76.39 19.66
C SER A 835 -12.00 -77.19 18.92
N ILE A 836 -12.10 -78.53 18.94
CA ILE A 836 -11.16 -79.42 18.24
C ILE A 836 -11.63 -79.58 16.79
N ILE A 837 -10.87 -79.02 15.85
CA ILE A 837 -11.19 -79.04 14.41
C ILE A 837 -10.51 -80.19 13.64
N GLU A 838 -9.36 -80.69 14.12
CA GLU A 838 -8.65 -81.81 13.51
C GLU A 838 -8.06 -82.74 14.58
N ILE A 839 -8.00 -84.05 14.29
CA ILE A 839 -7.34 -85.05 15.13
C ILE A 839 -6.69 -86.11 14.22
N SER A 840 -5.42 -86.42 14.45
CA SER A 840 -4.69 -87.46 13.71
C SER A 840 -4.85 -88.83 14.36
N ALA A 841 -4.61 -89.90 13.58
CA ALA A 841 -4.63 -91.27 14.09
C ALA A 841 -3.38 -91.58 14.94
N GLY A 842 -3.55 -92.38 15.99
CA GLY A 842 -2.42 -93.03 16.67
C GLY A 842 -1.77 -94.07 15.75
N THR A 843 -0.52 -94.45 16.02
CA THR A 843 0.15 -95.51 15.26
C THR A 843 -0.37 -96.89 15.67
N ASN A 844 -0.86 -97.02 16.90
CA ASN A 844 -1.24 -98.26 17.54
C ASN A 844 -2.67 -98.24 18.12
N GLY A 845 -3.48 -97.26 17.73
CA GLY A 845 -4.90 -97.19 18.08
C GLY A 845 -5.65 -96.16 17.23
N VAL A 846 -6.98 -96.26 17.22
CA VAL A 846 -7.86 -95.34 16.48
C VAL A 846 -8.29 -94.17 17.36
N THR A 847 -8.29 -92.97 16.78
CA THR A 847 -8.75 -91.74 17.41
C THR A 847 -10.08 -91.27 16.85
N SER A 848 -10.81 -90.48 17.63
CA SER A 848 -12.00 -89.74 17.21
C SER A 848 -12.22 -88.54 18.14
N THR A 849 -13.03 -87.57 17.72
CA THR A 849 -13.42 -86.43 18.55
C THR A 849 -14.91 -86.12 18.40
N ASP A 850 -15.50 -85.57 19.45
CA ASP A 850 -16.84 -84.96 19.44
C ASP A 850 -16.76 -83.41 19.32
N GLY A 851 -15.59 -82.88 18.97
CA GLY A 851 -15.27 -81.46 18.89
C GLY A 851 -14.84 -80.84 20.22
N LYS A 852 -14.93 -81.59 21.33
CA LYS A 852 -14.56 -81.12 22.69
C LYS A 852 -13.68 -82.10 23.48
N THR A 853 -13.66 -83.36 23.11
CA THR A 853 -12.91 -84.42 23.79
C THR A 853 -12.27 -85.36 22.78
N ALA A 854 -10.98 -85.64 22.92
CA ALA A 854 -10.32 -86.68 22.15
C ALA A 854 -10.66 -88.06 22.74
N SER A 855 -10.97 -89.04 21.89
CA SER A 855 -11.20 -90.43 22.29
C SER A 855 -10.20 -91.32 21.57
N TYR A 856 -9.43 -92.12 22.32
CA TYR A 856 -8.43 -93.05 21.78
C TYR A 856 -8.78 -94.49 22.16
N THR A 857 -8.76 -95.39 21.19
CA THR A 857 -8.98 -96.83 21.39
C THR A 857 -7.74 -97.60 20.97
N PRO A 858 -7.03 -98.29 21.88
CA PRO A 858 -5.88 -99.12 21.52
C PRO A 858 -6.26 -100.21 20.51
N ASN A 859 -5.32 -100.58 19.63
CA ASN A 859 -5.45 -101.79 18.83
C ASN A 859 -5.58 -103.02 19.72
N ARG A 860 -6.37 -104.00 19.29
CA ARG A 860 -6.76 -105.14 20.13
C ARG A 860 -5.54 -105.93 20.62
N GLY A 861 -5.42 -106.08 21.94
CA GLY A 861 -4.32 -106.76 22.62
C GLY A 861 -2.98 -106.01 22.60
N TRP A 862 -2.93 -104.76 22.18
CA TRP A 862 -1.71 -103.94 22.16
C TRP A 862 -1.47 -103.24 23.51
N SER A 863 -0.19 -103.09 23.88
CA SER A 863 0.28 -102.35 25.04
C SER A 863 1.60 -101.63 24.73
N GLY A 864 1.81 -100.46 25.32
CA GLY A 864 2.92 -99.55 25.02
C GLY A 864 2.52 -98.08 25.07
N THR A 865 3.41 -97.19 24.63
CA THR A 865 3.12 -95.75 24.49
C THR A 865 2.80 -95.41 23.03
N ASP A 866 1.66 -94.78 22.78
CA ASP A 866 1.26 -94.24 21.47
C ASP A 866 1.12 -92.72 21.53
N THR A 867 1.06 -92.05 20.38
CA THR A 867 0.93 -90.59 20.33
C THR A 867 0.12 -90.17 19.10
N PHE A 868 -0.76 -89.20 19.29
CA PHE A 868 -1.48 -88.51 18.22
C PHE A 868 -1.44 -87.00 18.43
N SER A 869 -1.88 -86.24 17.42
CA SER A 869 -2.01 -84.77 17.47
C SER A 869 -3.45 -84.33 17.34
N TYR A 870 -3.75 -83.15 17.84
CA TYR A 870 -5.03 -82.47 17.65
C TYR A 870 -4.79 -80.99 17.34
N THR A 871 -5.68 -80.40 16.56
CA THR A 871 -5.69 -78.97 16.24
C THR A 871 -6.97 -78.35 16.78
N ILE A 872 -6.83 -77.27 17.53
CA ILE A 872 -7.91 -76.44 18.04
C ILE A 872 -8.11 -75.20 17.18
N ALA A 873 -9.31 -74.65 17.21
CA ALA A 873 -9.62 -73.32 16.72
C ALA A 873 -10.51 -72.54 17.68
N ASP A 874 -10.37 -71.22 17.62
CA ASP A 874 -11.33 -70.24 18.13
C ASP A 874 -12.57 -70.12 17.20
N PRO A 875 -13.56 -69.25 17.50
CA PRO A 875 -14.72 -69.04 16.64
C PRO A 875 -14.45 -68.35 15.29
N ASP A 876 -13.40 -67.52 15.19
CA ASP A 876 -13.04 -66.76 13.98
C ASP A 876 -12.16 -67.57 13.00
N GLY A 877 -11.59 -68.68 13.45
CA GLY A 877 -10.85 -69.66 12.65
C GLY A 877 -9.33 -69.61 12.77
N LEU A 878 -8.75 -68.94 13.79
CA LEU A 878 -7.31 -69.06 14.07
C LEU A 878 -7.03 -70.36 14.83
N THR A 879 -5.86 -70.96 14.61
CA THR A 879 -5.62 -72.38 14.95
C THR A 879 -4.32 -72.65 15.70
N SER A 880 -4.33 -73.67 16.57
CA SER A 880 -3.17 -74.13 17.34
C SER A 880 -3.12 -75.67 17.40
N THR A 881 -1.94 -76.29 17.53
CA THR A 881 -1.78 -77.75 17.44
C THR A 881 -0.88 -78.30 18.55
N ALA A 882 -1.35 -79.34 19.25
CA ALA A 882 -0.60 -80.05 20.28
C ALA A 882 -0.72 -81.59 20.12
N ARG A 883 -0.17 -82.34 21.08
CA ARG A 883 -0.11 -83.81 21.06
C ARG A 883 -0.61 -84.44 22.35
N VAL A 884 -1.26 -85.60 22.21
CA VAL A 884 -1.64 -86.47 23.30
C VAL A 884 -0.73 -87.69 23.32
N THR A 885 -0.12 -87.98 24.46
CA THR A 885 0.65 -89.22 24.70
C THR A 885 -0.18 -90.20 25.51
N VAL A 886 -0.42 -91.42 25.01
CA VAL A 886 -1.23 -92.42 25.71
C VAL A 886 -0.39 -93.64 26.08
N GLU A 887 -0.40 -94.00 27.36
CA GLU A 887 0.21 -95.24 27.87
C GLU A 887 -0.85 -96.33 28.04
N VAL A 888 -0.64 -97.48 27.37
CA VAL A 888 -1.56 -98.61 27.37
C VAL A 888 -0.90 -99.79 28.09
N THR A 889 -1.46 -100.15 29.24
CA THR A 889 -0.99 -101.27 30.07
C THR A 889 -1.71 -102.58 29.72
N ALA A 890 -1.20 -103.73 30.16
CA ALA A 890 -1.94 -104.99 30.00
C ALA A 890 -3.20 -104.99 30.89
N GLY A 891 -4.28 -105.63 30.44
CA GLY A 891 -5.48 -105.88 31.23
C GLY A 891 -5.50 -107.33 31.74
N ASP A 892 -5.86 -107.51 33.01
CA ASP A 892 -5.92 -108.83 33.65
C ASP A 892 -7.11 -109.66 33.14
N ARG A 893 -7.00 -111.00 33.14
CA ARG A 893 -8.00 -111.89 32.51
C ARG A 893 -8.41 -113.11 33.34
N ASP A 894 -7.80 -113.33 34.50
CA ASP A 894 -7.86 -114.60 35.22
C ASP A 894 -8.66 -114.52 36.54
N ASN A 895 -9.93 -114.06 36.49
CA ASN A 895 -10.86 -114.14 37.64
C ASN A 895 -11.38 -115.59 37.78
N THR A 896 -11.03 -116.25 38.87
CA THR A 896 -11.53 -117.58 39.25
C THR A 896 -12.91 -117.45 39.89
N ALA A 897 -13.80 -118.43 39.69
CA ALA A 897 -15.10 -118.42 40.36
C ALA A 897 -14.98 -118.95 41.82
N PRO A 898 -15.76 -118.40 42.78
CA PRO A 898 -15.62 -118.72 44.19
C PRO A 898 -15.97 -120.19 44.52
N VAL A 899 -15.45 -120.71 45.63
CA VAL A 899 -15.58 -122.13 46.00
C VAL A 899 -16.37 -122.29 47.29
N ALA A 900 -17.67 -122.51 47.12
CA ALA A 900 -18.60 -122.84 48.21
C ALA A 900 -18.46 -124.30 48.67
N LYS A 901 -18.50 -124.57 49.98
CA LYS A 901 -18.32 -125.91 50.56
C LYS A 901 -19.59 -126.45 51.22
N THR A 902 -19.46 -127.21 52.33
CA THR A 902 -20.60 -127.89 52.98
C THR A 902 -20.59 -127.71 54.48
N ASP A 903 -21.60 -127.01 54.98
CA ASP A 903 -21.77 -126.63 56.37
C ASP A 903 -22.61 -127.62 57.18
N TYR A 904 -22.39 -127.59 58.49
CA TYR A 904 -23.10 -128.44 59.45
C TYR A 904 -23.54 -127.65 60.68
N ALA A 905 -24.85 -127.54 60.86
CA ALA A 905 -25.45 -126.89 62.04
C ALA A 905 -26.24 -127.87 62.91
N ARG A 906 -26.48 -127.49 64.16
CA ARG A 906 -27.36 -128.20 65.10
C ARG A 906 -28.27 -127.20 65.79
N VAL A 907 -29.55 -127.52 65.84
CA VAL A 907 -30.63 -126.70 66.44
C VAL A 907 -31.57 -127.66 67.16
N ASN A 908 -32.22 -127.28 68.26
CA ASN A 908 -33.27 -128.11 68.82
C ASN A 908 -34.65 -127.73 68.26
N THR A 909 -35.61 -128.67 68.29
CA THR A 909 -37.00 -128.42 67.90
C THR A 909 -37.60 -127.24 68.68
N GLY A 910 -38.00 -126.17 67.99
CA GLY A 910 -38.53 -124.93 68.58
C GLY A 910 -37.49 -123.84 68.85
N GLU A 911 -36.21 -124.07 68.57
CA GLU A 911 -35.14 -123.06 68.64
C GLU A 911 -34.79 -122.50 67.26
N SER A 912 -34.09 -121.36 67.22
CA SER A 912 -33.51 -120.78 66.01
C SER A 912 -31.99 -120.63 66.14
N ALA A 913 -31.28 -120.71 65.02
CA ALA A 913 -29.84 -120.47 64.95
C ALA A 913 -29.47 -119.56 63.78
N LEU A 914 -28.43 -118.74 63.96
CA LEU A 914 -27.86 -117.89 62.91
C LEU A 914 -26.51 -118.48 62.47
N ILE A 915 -26.48 -119.02 61.26
CA ILE A 915 -25.42 -119.90 60.75
C ILE A 915 -24.56 -119.11 59.77
N ASN A 916 -23.27 -118.94 60.07
CA ASN A 916 -22.31 -118.42 59.09
C ASN A 916 -21.88 -119.56 58.16
N VAL A 917 -22.21 -119.45 56.88
CA VAL A 917 -21.82 -120.42 55.85
C VAL A 917 -20.52 -120.03 55.15
N LEU A 918 -20.29 -118.72 54.95
CA LEU A 918 -19.04 -118.18 54.37
C LEU A 918 -17.78 -118.47 55.23
N ALA A 919 -17.93 -119.10 56.40
CA ALA A 919 -16.85 -119.42 57.33
C ALA A 919 -15.87 -120.50 56.82
N ASN A 920 -16.21 -121.23 55.76
CA ASN A 920 -15.32 -122.20 55.12
C ASN A 920 -15.31 -122.12 53.57
N ASP A 921 -16.10 -121.23 53.00
CA ASP A 921 -16.01 -120.82 51.60
C ASP A 921 -14.75 -119.97 51.38
N TYR A 922 -14.27 -119.90 50.14
CA TYR A 922 -13.12 -119.07 49.77
C TYR A 922 -13.15 -118.75 48.29
N ASP A 923 -12.52 -117.63 47.92
CA ASP A 923 -12.11 -117.38 46.55
C ASP A 923 -10.63 -117.76 46.35
N ALA A 924 -10.23 -118.05 45.11
CA ALA A 924 -8.84 -118.38 44.78
C ALA A 924 -7.95 -117.14 44.67
N ASP A 925 -8.52 -116.03 44.17
CA ASP A 925 -7.81 -114.78 43.89
C ASP A 925 -7.91 -113.79 45.06
N GLY A 926 -8.81 -114.09 46.01
CA GLY A 926 -8.90 -113.45 47.33
C GLY A 926 -10.10 -112.50 47.50
N ASP A 927 -11.01 -112.48 46.54
CA ASP A 927 -12.16 -111.58 46.51
C ASP A 927 -13.17 -111.79 47.65
N THR A 928 -13.93 -110.73 47.93
CA THR A 928 -14.83 -110.67 49.10
C THR A 928 -16.16 -111.34 48.82
N LEU A 929 -16.36 -112.51 49.43
CA LEU A 929 -17.57 -113.30 49.28
C LEU A 929 -18.79 -112.68 49.98
N SER A 930 -19.95 -112.74 49.32
CA SER A 930 -21.26 -112.34 49.86
C SER A 930 -22.34 -113.40 49.59
N LEU A 931 -23.38 -113.43 50.42
CA LEU A 931 -24.44 -114.46 50.40
C LEU A 931 -25.68 -114.01 49.62
N VAL A 932 -25.98 -114.68 48.51
CA VAL A 932 -27.00 -114.28 47.52
C VAL A 932 -28.36 -114.93 47.76
N SER A 933 -28.41 -116.24 47.99
CA SER A 933 -29.68 -116.98 48.10
C SER A 933 -29.61 -118.22 49.00
N VAL A 934 -30.77 -118.71 49.45
CA VAL A 934 -30.92 -119.98 50.18
C VAL A 934 -32.23 -120.69 49.79
N SER A 935 -32.18 -122.00 49.60
CA SER A 935 -33.35 -122.84 49.31
C SER A 935 -34.29 -122.96 50.51
N SER A 936 -35.59 -123.15 50.26
CA SER A 936 -36.59 -123.40 51.30
C SER A 936 -36.26 -124.61 52.19
N ALA A 937 -36.64 -124.50 53.47
CA ALA A 937 -36.47 -125.55 54.47
C ALA A 937 -37.60 -126.58 54.47
N ASN A 938 -37.27 -127.84 54.78
CA ASN A 938 -38.25 -128.95 54.82
C ASN A 938 -38.72 -129.27 56.25
N ARG A 939 -38.00 -128.78 57.28
CA ARG A 939 -38.26 -129.08 58.70
C ARG A 939 -38.22 -127.85 59.61
N GLY A 940 -38.27 -126.66 59.01
CA GLY A 940 -38.17 -125.38 59.68
C GLY A 940 -38.56 -124.22 58.77
N GLN A 941 -38.22 -123.00 59.17
CA GLN A 941 -38.23 -121.81 58.33
C GLN A 941 -36.80 -121.30 58.17
N VAL A 942 -36.51 -120.62 57.06
CA VAL A 942 -35.18 -120.12 56.73
C VAL A 942 -35.27 -118.74 56.08
N SER A 943 -34.33 -117.87 56.41
CA SER A 943 -34.10 -116.58 55.74
C SER A 943 -32.61 -116.22 55.75
N ILE A 944 -32.21 -115.29 54.88
CA ILE A 944 -30.90 -114.63 54.96
C ILE A 944 -30.99 -113.45 55.94
N ASN A 945 -29.91 -113.18 56.68
CA ASN A 945 -29.78 -112.07 57.61
C ASN A 945 -28.32 -111.61 57.64
N GLY A 946 -27.99 -110.63 56.78
CA GLY A 946 -26.60 -110.38 56.37
C GLY A 946 -25.98 -111.64 55.75
N ASP A 947 -24.68 -111.82 55.92
CA ASP A 947 -23.91 -112.96 55.36
C ASP A 947 -24.16 -114.31 56.08
N ARG A 948 -25.33 -114.46 56.72
CA ARG A 948 -25.68 -115.61 57.55
C ARG A 948 -27.09 -116.10 57.27
N ILE A 949 -27.24 -117.42 57.36
CA ILE A 949 -28.53 -118.10 57.22
C ILE A 949 -29.18 -118.20 58.59
N SER A 950 -30.31 -117.53 58.78
CA SER A 950 -31.19 -117.68 59.93
C SER A 950 -32.09 -118.90 59.71
N TYR A 951 -32.07 -119.87 60.63
CA TYR A 951 -32.87 -121.08 60.55
C TYR A 951 -33.65 -121.33 61.84
N ALA A 952 -34.98 -121.38 61.75
CA ALA A 952 -35.89 -121.70 62.85
C ALA A 952 -36.39 -123.15 62.72
N ALA A 953 -36.03 -124.02 63.67
CA ALA A 953 -36.35 -125.44 63.61
C ALA A 953 -37.79 -125.73 64.09
N GLY A 954 -38.56 -126.44 63.27
CA GLY A 954 -39.92 -126.84 63.60
C GLY A 954 -40.00 -127.97 64.64
N SER A 955 -41.20 -128.54 64.79
CA SER A 955 -41.45 -129.68 65.69
C SER A 955 -40.84 -131.00 65.18
N LEU A 956 -40.48 -131.08 63.90
CA LEU A 956 -39.94 -132.28 63.25
C LEU A 956 -38.43 -132.44 63.51
N ARG A 957 -38.03 -133.56 64.13
CA ARG A 957 -36.62 -133.94 64.28
C ARG A 957 -36.06 -134.54 62.99
N GLY A 958 -34.73 -134.61 62.91
CA GLY A 958 -34.02 -135.31 61.84
C GLY A 958 -32.88 -134.49 61.25
N ARG A 959 -32.62 -134.71 59.97
CA ARG A 959 -31.75 -133.86 59.15
C ARG A 959 -32.63 -133.05 58.19
N ASP A 960 -32.37 -131.75 58.11
CA ASP A 960 -32.77 -130.90 56.98
C ASP A 960 -31.51 -130.59 56.15
N THR A 961 -31.68 -130.24 54.89
CA THR A 961 -30.59 -129.94 53.96
C THR A 961 -31.02 -128.79 53.06
N LEU A 962 -30.20 -127.75 53.01
CA LEU A 962 -30.41 -126.54 52.24
C LEU A 962 -29.25 -126.37 51.26
N HIS A 963 -29.50 -125.65 50.17
CA HIS A 963 -28.49 -125.13 49.27
C HIS A 963 -28.47 -123.61 49.36
N TYR A 964 -27.30 -123.00 49.22
CA TYR A 964 -27.12 -121.55 49.27
C TYR A 964 -26.15 -121.09 48.18
N THR A 965 -26.29 -119.85 47.71
CA THR A 965 -25.47 -119.30 46.62
C THR A 965 -24.64 -118.11 47.12
N ILE A 966 -23.37 -118.04 46.72
CA ILE A 966 -22.41 -116.99 47.06
C ILE A 966 -21.87 -116.31 45.79
N THR A 967 -21.33 -115.10 45.93
CA THR A 967 -20.68 -114.34 44.85
C THR A 967 -19.50 -113.51 45.36
N ASP A 968 -18.49 -113.37 44.51
CA ASP A 968 -17.36 -112.43 44.53
C ASP A 968 -17.73 -111.04 43.97
N GLY A 969 -18.80 -110.95 43.17
CA GLY A 969 -19.21 -109.77 42.41
C GLY A 969 -19.19 -109.94 40.88
N GLN A 970 -18.59 -111.02 40.37
CA GLN A 970 -18.45 -111.32 38.93
C GLN A 970 -19.01 -112.71 38.56
N ALA A 971 -18.77 -113.72 39.40
CA ALA A 971 -19.18 -115.11 39.28
C ALA A 971 -20.03 -115.57 40.48
N THR A 972 -20.52 -116.82 40.46
CA THR A 972 -21.31 -117.38 41.57
C THR A 972 -21.03 -118.86 41.79
N ALA A 973 -21.23 -119.33 43.03
CA ALA A 973 -21.11 -120.73 43.40
C ALA A 973 -22.19 -121.16 44.40
N THR A 974 -22.51 -122.45 44.45
CA THR A 974 -23.60 -122.99 45.29
C THR A 974 -23.11 -124.03 46.29
N GLY A 975 -23.15 -123.67 47.57
CA GLY A 975 -22.81 -124.51 48.71
C GLY A 975 -23.99 -125.30 49.26
N LYS A 976 -23.78 -125.95 50.40
CA LYS A 976 -24.76 -126.87 51.01
C LYS A 976 -24.73 -126.84 52.53
N LEU A 977 -25.85 -126.51 53.16
CA LEU A 977 -25.99 -126.46 54.62
C LEU A 977 -26.82 -127.63 55.15
N VAL A 978 -26.22 -128.46 56.00
CA VAL A 978 -26.84 -129.67 56.59
C VAL A 978 -27.16 -129.46 58.06
N ILE A 979 -28.45 -129.41 58.41
CA ILE A 979 -28.91 -129.04 59.76
C ILE A 979 -29.45 -130.27 60.49
N ARG A 980 -28.91 -130.59 61.66
CA ARG A 980 -29.37 -131.70 62.51
C ARG A 980 -30.27 -131.22 63.65
N ILE A 981 -31.58 -131.42 63.48
CA ILE A 981 -32.60 -131.01 64.44
C ILE A 981 -32.72 -132.05 65.56
N SER A 982 -32.45 -131.62 66.78
CA SER A 982 -32.38 -132.45 67.99
C SER A 982 -33.54 -132.15 68.95
N ARG A 983 -33.70 -132.95 70.02
CA ARG A 983 -34.68 -132.66 71.08
C ARG A 983 -34.06 -131.70 72.09
N ALA A 984 -34.71 -130.58 72.36
CA ALA A 984 -34.35 -129.71 73.47
C ALA A 984 -34.37 -130.51 74.77
N ARG A 985 -33.30 -130.41 75.57
CA ARG A 985 -33.29 -130.94 76.93
C ARG A 985 -34.15 -130.02 77.81
N ARG A 986 -34.96 -130.62 78.67
CA ARG A 986 -35.49 -129.94 79.86
C ARG A 986 -34.42 -129.98 80.95
#